data_AF-A0A1M6HC37-F1
#
_entry.id   AF-A0A1M6HC37-F1
#
_cell.length_a   1.000
_cell.length_b   1.000
_cell.length_c   1.000
_cell.angle_alpha   90.00
_cell.angle_beta   90.00
_cell.angle_gamma   90.00
#
_symmetry.space_group_name_H-M   'P 1'
#
loop_
_entity.id
_entity.type
_entity.pdbx_description
1 polymer ?
#
loop_
_entity_poly.entity_id
_entity_poly.type
_entity_poly.pdbx_seq_one_letter_code
_entity_poly.pdbx_strand_id
1 'polypeptide(L)'
;MKPTLRIGLTILCLLYAFITNGQTCSGITFNSPGVPSTCTYTYTGSGWEDSSGNPISAPSGNSAGQSICILANNADNFALIKGTLYVGPGATYSGSINGFNNGSTLIIEGDISFPNNTSFSSTNIYLDYSSTFTYPHDFSPGGSTAIHNKGDMYITGDLGISGSAMIVNFEDSFLEVQGDSGINNTLKNCGLFETYGSITGTGGSGLENYCSVYVHQNISLNGDFTNDGLIIIDGTLSVNGSIFYNNDTLVLTNLSLANDQIVGNDVDSLLIVKEHAELSSGASITGHLFLDMDDGGGFDVVCGSCVEEVDIVFAVNVPAATTDILENCGGNIEVSPFIERSTLDFDGVDDYLTTDKFIEGESEVTLMAWVKSDVGNITTMTIAGEDIGCSLFLQNGNIPSFAISTNGIVKNIVSASAINLDEWHHVAGTFSDVTGIMKIYVDGELENSFDTLSTGNPIQNSGLSNGKFEVGRLSKTTGDLEYFKGDIDEVRVFDTLLTDNQIQRIVYQEIENNSGNVKGTIINKDIVDITSGNTISWSNLIAYYPMSDIVSYQRTQDFSLSNRITKLRNITSIQDQTAPMPYETIADGSWTTQSTWLHGDVWDIENTSSNKDWSIVKIANDVTASHTIKNIGLIIDSDKSLTVQGDNQVENSWYLELNGTLDLEGDSQLIQTVNSDLVTSADGKILRRQEGTASPYWYNYWSSPVG
;
A
#
# COMPACT_ATOMS: atom_id res chain seq x y z
N MET A 1 0.27 2.92 19.08
CA MET A 1 -0.28 1.86 18.20
C MET A 1 -1.11 2.60 17.19
N LYS A 2 -0.60 2.75 15.96
CA LYS A 2 -1.26 3.49 14.87
C LYS A 2 -2.47 2.68 14.35
N PRO A 3 -3.64 3.28 14.10
CA PRO A 3 -4.61 2.71 13.18
C PRO A 3 -4.22 3.12 11.77
N THR A 4 -3.80 2.15 10.96
CA THR A 4 -3.59 2.29 9.51
C THR A 4 -4.93 2.49 8.79
N LEU A 5 -4.88 3.26 7.71
CA LEU A 5 -5.89 3.49 6.67
C LEU A 5 -6.91 2.32 6.59
N ARG A 6 -8.15 2.57 7.03
CA ARG A 6 -9.21 1.55 7.06
C ARG A 6 -9.88 1.47 5.69
N ILE A 7 -9.53 0.44 4.93
CA ILE A 7 -10.41 -0.14 3.91
C ILE A 7 -11.68 -0.61 4.62
N GLY A 8 -12.83 -0.13 4.16
CA GLY A 8 -14.11 -0.22 4.85
C GLY A 8 -14.54 -1.65 5.17
N LEU A 9 -14.67 -1.95 6.46
CA LEU A 9 -15.54 -3.02 6.94
C LEU A 9 -16.35 -2.50 8.13
N THR A 10 -17.65 -2.33 7.90
CA THR A 10 -18.64 -1.91 8.87
C THR A 10 -18.85 -3.00 9.93
N ILE A 11 -19.21 -2.58 11.15
CA ILE A 11 -19.73 -3.37 12.31
C ILE A 11 -18.66 -3.83 13.33
N LEU A 12 -18.58 -3.14 14.48
CA LEU A 12 -19.18 -3.58 15.76
C LEU A 12 -18.74 -2.64 16.91
N CYS A 13 -19.70 -1.93 17.47
CA CYS A 13 -19.56 -1.14 18.69
C CYS A 13 -19.39 -2.07 19.90
N LEU A 14 -18.26 -2.01 20.62
CA LEU A 14 -18.14 -2.58 21.96
C LEU A 14 -17.10 -1.85 22.81
N LEU A 15 -17.60 -1.29 23.92
CA LEU A 15 -16.87 -0.72 25.05
C LEU A 15 -15.53 -1.43 25.33
N TYR A 16 -14.43 -0.67 25.27
CA TYR A 16 -13.16 -1.06 25.90
C TYR A 16 -12.84 -0.13 27.07
N ALA A 17 -12.44 -0.76 28.17
CA ALA A 17 -12.25 -0.18 29.49
C ALA A 17 -11.14 0.90 29.52
N PHE A 18 -11.38 1.96 30.30
CA PHE A 18 -10.40 2.99 30.66
C PHE A 18 -9.19 2.35 31.36
N ILE A 19 -8.11 2.14 30.60
CA ILE A 19 -6.76 2.05 31.13
C ILE A 19 -6.17 3.46 30.94
N THR A 20 -5.94 4.18 32.03
CA THR A 20 -5.24 5.47 32.02
C THR A 20 -3.76 5.23 31.72
N ASN A 21 -3.43 4.90 30.47
CA ASN A 21 -2.08 5.06 29.95
C ASN A 21 -1.86 6.57 29.81
N GLY A 22 -0.76 7.10 30.35
CA GLY A 22 -0.44 8.52 30.18
C GLY A 22 -0.41 8.86 28.68
N GLN A 23 -1.14 9.90 28.28
CA GLN A 23 -1.10 10.37 26.90
C GLN A 23 0.31 10.84 26.56
N THR A 24 0.81 10.39 25.42
CA THR A 24 2.16 10.70 24.95
C THR A 24 2.09 11.43 23.63
N CYS A 25 2.89 12.49 23.46
CA CYS A 25 3.09 13.16 22.18
C CYS A 25 4.57 13.02 21.78
N SER A 26 4.85 12.26 20.71
CA SER A 26 6.21 12.03 20.20
C SER A 26 7.24 11.68 21.31
N GLY A 27 6.86 10.72 22.17
CA GLY A 27 7.70 10.25 23.28
C GLY A 27 7.68 11.12 24.55
N ILE A 28 7.06 12.31 24.53
CA ILE A 28 6.85 13.13 25.74
C ILE A 28 5.56 12.66 26.41
N THR A 29 5.62 12.27 27.69
CA THR A 29 4.43 11.93 28.48
C THR A 29 3.91 13.17 29.21
N PHE A 30 2.59 13.40 29.15
CA PHE A 30 1.98 14.43 29.97
C PHE A 30 2.09 14.06 31.46
N ASN A 31 2.85 14.85 32.21
CA ASN A 31 3.07 14.66 33.64
C ASN A 31 2.75 15.97 34.38
N SER A 32 1.47 16.28 34.54
CA SER A 32 1.04 17.38 35.41
C SER A 32 1.47 17.10 36.86
N PRO A 33 2.03 18.08 37.60
CA PRO A 33 2.29 17.94 39.02
C PRO A 33 1.02 17.76 39.87
N GLY A 34 -0.15 18.07 39.30
CA GLY A 34 -1.45 18.06 39.98
C GLY A 34 -1.56 19.12 41.07
N VAL A 35 -2.61 19.02 41.89
CA VAL A 35 -2.80 19.90 43.06
C VAL A 35 -1.57 19.91 43.98
N PRO A 36 -1.06 21.10 44.39
CA PRO A 36 0.03 21.18 45.35
C PRO A 36 -0.30 20.44 46.66
N SER A 37 0.66 19.66 47.18
CA SER A 37 0.48 18.89 48.43
C SER A 37 0.10 19.73 49.64
N THR A 38 0.54 21.00 49.66
CA THR A 38 0.06 22.03 50.58
C THR A 38 -0.09 23.34 49.81
N CYS A 39 -1.22 24.02 49.99
CA CYS A 39 -1.46 25.36 49.47
C CYS A 39 -1.01 26.40 50.51
N THR A 40 -0.13 27.34 50.14
CA THR A 40 0.28 28.44 51.04
C THR A 40 -0.87 29.43 51.24
N TYR A 41 -1.59 29.70 50.15
CA TYR A 41 -2.79 30.52 50.13
C TYR A 41 -3.87 29.77 49.35
N THR A 42 -5.08 29.71 49.89
CA THR A 42 -6.21 29.05 49.24
C THR A 42 -7.39 29.99 49.14
N TYR A 43 -7.97 30.11 47.95
CA TYR A 43 -9.24 30.77 47.75
C TYR A 43 -10.35 29.74 47.63
N THR A 44 -11.35 29.83 48.50
CA THR A 44 -12.54 28.99 48.50
C THR A 44 -13.79 29.87 48.35
N GLY A 45 -14.98 29.25 48.29
CA GLY A 45 -16.24 30.00 48.31
C GLY A 45 -16.47 30.84 49.58
N SER A 46 -15.71 30.62 50.66
CA SER A 46 -15.72 31.43 51.88
C SER A 46 -14.70 32.56 51.92
N GLY A 47 -13.79 32.65 50.93
CA GLY A 47 -12.74 33.67 50.84
C GLY A 47 -11.33 33.09 50.90
N TRP A 48 -10.36 33.95 51.25
CA TRP A 48 -8.95 33.59 51.33
C TRP A 48 -8.57 33.00 52.68
N GLU A 49 -7.84 31.90 52.66
CA GLU A 49 -7.33 31.18 53.84
C GLU A 49 -5.83 30.90 53.71
N ASP A 50 -5.11 30.90 54.84
CA ASP A 50 -3.72 30.42 54.92
C ASP A 50 -3.64 28.89 54.96
N SER A 51 -2.42 28.34 54.98
CA SER A 51 -2.20 26.89 55.03
C SER A 51 -2.76 26.17 56.28
N SER A 52 -3.18 26.92 57.30
CA SER A 52 -3.84 26.41 58.51
C SER A 52 -5.36 26.60 58.49
N GLY A 53 -5.92 27.14 57.41
CA GLY A 53 -7.36 27.43 57.26
C GLY A 53 -7.81 28.73 57.94
N ASN A 54 -6.88 29.61 58.34
CA ASN A 54 -7.26 30.90 58.94
C ASN A 54 -7.58 31.92 57.85
N PRO A 55 -8.67 32.71 57.98
CA PRO A 55 -9.00 33.76 57.02
C PRO A 55 -7.89 34.82 56.91
N ILE A 56 -7.53 35.18 55.67
CA ILE A 56 -6.55 36.21 55.34
C ILE A 56 -7.12 37.17 54.27
N SER A 57 -6.41 38.26 54.00
CA SER A 57 -6.66 39.06 52.78
C SER A 57 -6.02 38.42 51.57
N ALA A 58 -6.48 38.76 50.36
CA ALA A 58 -5.89 38.32 49.11
C ALA A 58 -4.36 38.54 49.11
N PRO A 59 -3.54 37.52 48.79
CA PRO A 59 -2.11 37.68 48.67
C PRO A 59 -1.79 38.54 47.44
N SER A 60 -0.71 39.34 47.48
CA SER A 60 -0.27 40.10 46.30
C SER A 60 0.52 39.27 45.29
N GLY A 61 0.83 38.01 45.60
CA GLY A 61 1.68 37.10 44.85
C GLY A 61 2.31 36.05 45.77
N ASN A 62 3.29 35.29 45.28
CA ASN A 62 3.99 34.27 46.05
C ASN A 62 5.52 34.29 45.82
N SER A 63 6.25 33.64 46.72
CA SER A 63 7.69 33.39 46.59
C SER A 63 7.98 32.01 45.99
N ALA A 64 9.22 31.77 45.59
CA ALA A 64 9.65 30.43 45.17
C ALA A 64 9.36 29.39 46.28
N GLY A 65 8.76 28.26 45.90
CA GLY A 65 8.34 27.21 46.83
C GLY A 65 6.99 27.43 47.54
N GLN A 66 6.33 28.57 47.33
CA GLN A 66 4.96 28.82 47.82
C GLN A 66 3.93 28.54 46.72
N SER A 67 2.68 28.30 47.13
CA SER A 67 1.58 27.92 46.24
C SER A 67 0.32 28.75 46.51
N ILE A 68 -0.32 29.23 45.44
CA ILE A 68 -1.66 29.84 45.47
C ILE A 68 -2.61 28.84 44.82
N CYS A 69 -3.68 28.46 45.52
CA CYS A 69 -4.69 27.51 45.03
C CYS A 69 -6.05 28.18 44.94
N ILE A 70 -6.60 28.27 43.73
CA ILE A 70 -7.92 28.82 43.44
C ILE A 70 -8.89 27.65 43.30
N LEU A 71 -9.78 27.46 44.28
CA LEU A 71 -10.74 26.34 44.33
C LEU A 71 -12.19 26.81 44.14
N ALA A 72 -12.39 28.09 43.86
CA ALA A 72 -13.67 28.71 43.53
C ALA A 72 -13.41 29.95 42.65
N ASN A 73 -14.44 30.48 42.00
CA ASN A 73 -14.30 31.60 41.06
C ASN A 73 -13.66 32.83 41.71
N ASN A 74 -12.54 33.28 41.15
CA ASN A 74 -11.72 34.37 41.70
C ASN A 74 -11.32 35.38 40.63
N ALA A 75 -11.27 36.66 40.99
CA ALA A 75 -10.86 37.75 40.10
C ALA A 75 -9.90 38.74 40.79
N ASP A 76 -9.25 38.31 41.87
CA ASP A 76 -8.28 39.16 42.58
C ASP A 76 -7.01 39.33 41.72
N ASN A 77 -6.38 40.49 41.80
CA ASN A 77 -5.18 40.77 41.00
C ASN A 77 -3.91 40.34 41.73
N PHE A 78 -2.97 39.72 41.01
CA PHE A 78 -1.64 39.40 41.50
C PHE A 78 -0.57 40.22 40.79
N ALA A 79 0.50 40.53 41.53
CA ALA A 79 1.71 41.10 40.95
C ALA A 79 2.49 40.01 40.20
N LEU A 80 3.64 39.61 40.74
CA LEU A 80 4.52 38.62 40.13
C LEU A 80 4.38 37.27 40.84
N ILE A 81 4.13 36.20 40.09
CA ILE A 81 4.12 34.82 40.57
C ILE A 81 5.52 34.21 40.41
N LYS A 82 6.08 33.71 41.52
CA LYS A 82 7.41 33.07 41.57
C LYS A 82 7.38 31.62 42.04
N GLY A 83 6.25 31.17 42.56
CA GLY A 83 6.00 29.79 42.97
C GLY A 83 4.98 29.12 42.07
N THR A 84 4.05 28.37 42.66
CA THR A 84 2.97 27.68 41.94
C THR A 84 1.67 28.47 42.01
N LEU A 85 0.98 28.64 40.87
CA LEU A 85 -0.44 29.01 40.82
C LEU A 85 -1.22 27.79 40.32
N TYR A 86 -2.19 27.35 41.11
CA TYR A 86 -3.07 26.21 40.81
C TYR A 86 -4.51 26.71 40.70
N VAL A 87 -5.19 26.39 39.60
CA VAL A 87 -6.63 26.60 39.42
C VAL A 87 -7.30 25.23 39.37
N GLY A 88 -8.13 24.93 40.37
CA GLY A 88 -8.74 23.61 40.53
C GLY A 88 -9.96 23.38 39.65
N PRO A 89 -10.42 22.12 39.53
CA PRO A 89 -11.55 21.75 38.70
C PRO A 89 -12.82 22.55 39.02
N GLY A 90 -13.46 23.08 37.98
CA GLY A 90 -14.70 23.87 38.11
C GLY A 90 -14.54 25.27 38.70
N ALA A 91 -13.30 25.72 38.95
CA ALA A 91 -13.01 27.10 39.34
C ALA A 91 -12.56 27.92 38.14
N THR A 92 -12.99 29.18 38.06
CA THR A 92 -12.54 30.15 37.06
C THR A 92 -11.70 31.25 37.71
N TYR A 93 -10.47 31.48 37.22
CA TYR A 93 -9.68 32.65 37.56
C TYR A 93 -9.69 33.69 36.44
N SER A 94 -10.04 34.95 36.75
CA SER A 94 -10.14 36.04 35.76
C SER A 94 -9.47 37.35 36.22
N GLY A 95 -8.58 37.28 37.21
CA GLY A 95 -7.87 38.45 37.75
C GLY A 95 -6.62 38.80 36.93
N SER A 96 -6.16 40.05 37.04
CA SER A 96 -4.92 40.47 36.37
C SER A 96 -3.68 39.87 37.04
N ILE A 97 -2.69 39.44 36.25
CA ILE A 97 -1.38 38.96 36.76
C ILE A 97 -0.27 39.74 36.03
N ASN A 98 0.64 40.40 36.75
CA ASN A 98 1.72 41.15 36.07
C ASN A 98 2.72 40.22 35.36
N GLY A 99 2.94 39.01 35.89
CA GLY A 99 3.75 38.01 35.22
C GLY A 99 4.12 36.79 36.06
N PHE A 100 4.85 35.89 35.41
CA PHE A 100 5.48 34.69 35.95
C PHE A 100 6.98 34.74 35.64
N ASN A 101 7.83 34.44 36.62
CA ASN A 101 9.27 34.29 36.36
C ASN A 101 9.95 33.26 37.25
N ASN A 102 11.23 32.97 36.95
CA ASN A 102 12.16 32.18 37.78
C ASN A 102 11.64 30.78 38.16
N GLY A 103 11.27 29.94 37.18
CA GLY A 103 10.87 28.55 37.45
C GLY A 103 9.49 28.41 38.10
N SER A 104 8.65 29.43 37.98
CA SER A 104 7.24 29.39 38.38
C SER A 104 6.48 28.29 37.65
N THR A 105 5.44 27.78 38.28
CA THR A 105 4.57 26.74 37.72
C THR A 105 3.12 27.21 37.71
N LEU A 106 2.45 27.09 36.57
CA LEU A 106 1.02 27.32 36.42
C LEU A 106 0.36 25.97 36.12
N ILE A 107 -0.58 25.56 36.97
CA ILE A 107 -1.32 24.30 36.84
C ILE A 107 -2.80 24.65 36.73
N ILE A 108 -3.43 24.21 35.65
CA ILE A 108 -4.80 24.58 35.29
C ILE A 108 -5.61 23.30 35.11
N GLU A 109 -6.51 23.04 36.05
CA GLU A 109 -7.51 21.95 35.98
C GLU A 109 -8.94 22.51 35.89
N GLY A 110 -9.11 23.84 36.00
CA GLY A 110 -10.33 24.59 35.73
C GLY A 110 -10.13 25.60 34.59
N ASP A 111 -10.64 26.82 34.75
CA ASP A 111 -10.55 27.85 33.70
C ASP A 111 -9.71 29.04 34.14
N ILE A 112 -8.87 29.57 33.23
CA ILE A 112 -8.08 30.76 33.48
C ILE A 112 -8.14 31.75 32.31
N SER A 113 -8.38 33.02 32.61
CA SER A 113 -8.37 34.12 31.64
C SER A 113 -7.46 35.25 32.12
N PHE A 114 -6.59 35.74 31.24
CA PHE A 114 -5.63 36.81 31.53
C PHE A 114 -6.09 38.15 30.93
N PRO A 115 -6.82 39.01 31.66
CA PRO A 115 -7.35 40.25 31.08
C PRO A 115 -6.27 41.26 30.67
N ASN A 116 -5.06 41.16 31.23
CA ASN A 116 -3.91 42.01 30.92
C ASN A 116 -2.78 41.22 30.24
N ASN A 117 -1.87 41.94 29.56
CA ASN A 117 -0.67 41.35 28.98
C ASN A 117 0.27 40.84 30.11
N THR A 118 0.19 39.53 30.37
CA THR A 118 0.89 38.84 31.44
C THR A 118 2.19 38.28 30.91
N SER A 119 3.32 38.66 31.50
CA SER A 119 4.63 38.15 31.05
C SER A 119 4.88 36.72 31.53
N PHE A 120 5.29 35.82 30.63
CA PHE A 120 5.74 34.46 30.95
C PHE A 120 7.22 34.32 30.62
N SER A 121 8.05 33.99 31.62
CA SER A 121 9.50 33.84 31.42
C SER A 121 10.07 32.69 32.26
N SER A 122 10.54 31.64 31.57
CA SER A 122 11.00 30.40 32.20
C SER A 122 9.96 29.81 33.16
N THR A 123 8.73 29.68 32.67
CA THR A 123 7.57 29.18 33.42
C THR A 123 7.17 27.80 32.89
N ASN A 124 6.76 26.88 33.77
CA ASN A 124 6.13 25.62 33.35
C ASN A 124 4.61 25.78 33.44
N ILE A 125 3.91 25.51 32.35
CA ILE A 125 2.45 25.64 32.26
C ILE A 125 1.87 24.26 31.95
N TYR A 126 0.94 23.79 32.77
CA TYR A 126 0.23 22.53 32.61
C TYR A 126 -1.27 22.81 32.52
N LEU A 127 -1.88 22.47 31.38
CA LEU A 127 -3.32 22.52 31.16
C LEU A 127 -3.78 21.07 31.16
N ASP A 128 -4.65 20.68 32.09
CA ASP A 128 -5.21 19.32 32.14
C ASP A 128 -6.46 19.19 31.26
N TYR A 129 -6.98 17.97 31.16
CA TYR A 129 -8.19 17.67 30.44
C TYR A 129 -9.37 18.51 30.94
N SER A 130 -10.19 19.03 30.02
CA SER A 130 -11.31 19.95 30.26
C SER A 130 -10.98 21.31 30.88
N SER A 131 -9.69 21.68 30.93
CA SER A 131 -9.27 23.02 31.34
C SER A 131 -9.27 24.01 30.17
N THR A 132 -9.53 25.29 30.46
CA THR A 132 -9.46 26.36 29.45
C THR A 132 -8.43 27.43 29.86
N PHE A 133 -7.57 27.81 28.92
CA PHE A 133 -6.66 28.95 29.02
C PHE A 133 -7.03 29.99 27.97
N THR A 134 -7.36 31.21 28.38
CA THR A 134 -7.71 32.31 27.47
C THR A 134 -6.73 33.47 27.63
N TYR A 135 -6.12 33.86 26.52
CA TYR A 135 -5.14 34.95 26.46
C TYR A 135 -5.48 35.96 25.35
N PRO A 136 -6.13 37.09 25.68
CA PRO A 136 -6.68 38.04 24.73
C PRO A 136 -5.64 39.02 24.14
N HIS A 137 -4.35 38.67 24.16
CA HIS A 137 -3.22 39.50 23.70
C HIS A 137 -2.22 38.63 22.93
N ASP A 138 -1.14 39.23 22.41
CA ASP A 138 -0.04 38.48 21.80
C ASP A 138 0.69 37.63 22.84
N PHE A 139 0.77 36.33 22.57
CA PHE A 139 1.38 35.37 23.47
C PHE A 139 2.76 34.96 22.95
N SER A 140 3.79 35.58 23.53
CA SER A 140 5.20 35.31 23.20
C SER A 140 5.98 34.91 24.47
N PRO A 141 5.90 33.64 24.91
CA PRO A 141 6.61 33.19 26.10
C PRO A 141 8.13 33.31 25.92
N GLY A 142 8.81 33.87 26.92
CA GLY A 142 10.25 34.06 26.92
C GLY A 142 11.02 33.02 27.72
N GLY A 143 12.34 32.98 27.57
CA GLY A 143 13.22 32.08 28.32
C GLY A 143 12.98 30.60 28.01
N SER A 144 13.14 29.72 28.99
CA SER A 144 12.90 28.28 28.88
C SER A 144 11.47 27.90 29.29
N THR A 145 10.48 28.65 28.82
CA THR A 145 9.06 28.39 29.15
C THR A 145 8.59 27.11 28.45
N ALA A 146 7.98 26.20 29.19
CA ALA A 146 7.45 24.95 28.66
C ALA A 146 5.94 24.89 28.91
N ILE A 147 5.19 24.64 27.84
CA ILE A 147 3.72 24.57 27.88
C ILE A 147 3.30 23.15 27.50
N HIS A 148 2.58 22.50 28.40
CA HIS A 148 2.04 21.16 28.23
C HIS A 148 0.52 21.28 28.18
N ASN A 149 -0.05 21.26 26.96
CA ASN A 149 -1.48 21.46 26.74
C ASN A 149 -2.22 20.13 26.56
N LYS A 150 -3.12 19.81 27.50
CA LYS A 150 -4.08 18.70 27.40
C LYS A 150 -5.54 19.20 27.44
N GLY A 151 -5.74 20.52 27.42
CA GLY A 151 -7.05 21.17 27.43
C GLY A 151 -7.21 22.10 26.23
N ASP A 152 -7.93 23.20 26.42
CA ASP A 152 -8.22 24.17 25.37
C ASP A 152 -7.45 25.47 25.63
N MET A 153 -6.61 25.88 24.68
CA MET A 153 -5.79 27.08 24.75
C MET A 153 -6.20 28.06 23.65
N TYR A 154 -6.75 29.22 24.05
CA TYR A 154 -7.22 30.26 23.14
C TYR A 154 -6.35 31.51 23.23
N ILE A 155 -5.77 31.92 22.10
CA ILE A 155 -4.92 33.10 21.96
C ILE A 155 -5.59 34.06 20.96
N THR A 156 -6.01 35.24 21.41
CA THR A 156 -6.69 36.21 20.52
C THR A 156 -5.72 37.07 19.71
N GLY A 157 -4.45 37.17 20.14
CA GLY A 157 -3.38 37.85 19.39
C GLY A 157 -2.47 36.88 18.64
N ASP A 158 -1.24 37.32 18.39
CA ASP A 158 -0.23 36.51 17.71
C ASP A 158 0.43 35.50 18.68
N LEU A 159 0.79 34.31 18.18
CA LEU A 159 1.60 33.32 18.89
C LEU A 159 3.06 33.41 18.43
N GLY A 160 3.97 33.71 19.36
CA GLY A 160 5.41 33.77 19.09
C GLY A 160 6.20 32.74 19.88
N ILE A 161 6.67 31.67 19.22
CA ILE A 161 7.54 30.65 19.82
C ILE A 161 8.96 30.86 19.31
N SER A 162 9.88 31.20 20.21
CA SER A 162 11.27 31.47 19.88
C SER A 162 12.20 31.18 21.05
N GLY A 163 13.51 31.29 20.84
CA GLY A 163 14.51 31.17 21.91
C GLY A 163 14.62 29.74 22.45
N SER A 164 14.09 29.47 23.64
CA SER A 164 14.02 28.12 24.23
C SER A 164 12.62 27.79 24.75
N ALA A 165 11.62 28.55 24.32
CA ALA A 165 10.23 28.27 24.65
C ALA A 165 9.72 27.10 23.80
N MET A 166 8.84 26.29 24.37
CA MET A 166 8.23 25.16 23.68
C MET A 166 6.76 24.97 24.05
N ILE A 167 6.00 24.40 23.12
CA ILE A 167 4.63 23.95 23.32
C ILE A 167 4.52 22.48 22.92
N VAL A 168 3.83 21.69 23.75
CA VAL A 168 3.43 20.32 23.44
C VAL A 168 1.92 20.25 23.58
N ASN A 169 1.23 20.12 22.45
CA ASN A 169 -0.20 19.89 22.35
C ASN A 169 -0.44 18.37 22.36
N PHE A 170 -1.10 17.86 23.38
CA PHE A 170 -1.34 16.41 23.54
C PHE A 170 -2.60 15.96 22.79
N GLU A 171 -2.83 14.65 22.74
CA GLU A 171 -4.06 14.07 22.18
C GLU A 171 -5.31 14.66 22.86
N ASP A 172 -6.37 14.88 22.08
CA ASP A 172 -7.64 15.52 22.49
C ASP A 172 -7.55 16.99 22.95
N SER A 173 -6.38 17.64 22.81
CA SER A 173 -6.22 19.05 23.17
C SER A 173 -6.45 19.99 21.98
N PHE A 174 -6.85 21.22 22.27
CA PHE A 174 -7.08 22.27 21.29
C PHE A 174 -6.18 23.48 21.55
N LEU A 175 -5.50 23.96 20.51
CA LEU A 175 -4.79 25.23 20.48
C LEU A 175 -5.38 26.09 19.37
N GLU A 176 -5.98 27.22 19.72
CA GLU A 176 -6.55 28.19 18.79
C GLU A 176 -5.78 29.52 18.87
N VAL A 177 -5.36 30.03 17.71
CA VAL A 177 -4.69 31.32 17.57
C VAL A 177 -5.44 32.19 16.57
N GLN A 178 -5.93 33.35 16.99
CA GLN A 178 -6.66 34.27 16.12
C GLN A 178 -5.72 35.13 15.25
N GLY A 179 -4.48 35.37 15.71
CA GLY A 179 -3.44 36.10 14.99
C GLY A 179 -2.47 35.19 14.22
N ASP A 180 -1.29 35.73 13.89
CA ASP A 180 -0.21 35.01 13.21
C ASP A 180 0.54 34.09 14.19
N SER A 181 1.03 32.95 13.69
CA SER A 181 1.79 31.96 14.45
C SER A 181 3.24 31.89 13.96
N GLY A 182 4.14 32.58 14.66
CA GLY A 182 5.58 32.53 14.43
C GLY A 182 6.24 31.38 15.20
N ILE A 183 6.50 30.25 14.52
CA ILE A 183 6.99 29.00 15.11
C ILE A 183 8.48 28.81 14.78
N ASN A 184 9.32 29.57 15.47
CA ASN A 184 10.78 29.50 15.32
C ASN A 184 11.46 28.54 16.33
N ASN A 185 10.67 27.79 17.09
CA ASN A 185 11.11 26.72 17.99
C ASN A 185 9.96 25.72 18.25
N THR A 186 10.23 24.65 19.00
CA THR A 186 9.41 23.45 19.13
C THR A 186 7.94 23.72 19.50
N LEU A 187 7.05 23.37 18.57
CA LEU A 187 5.63 23.14 18.77
C LEU A 187 5.33 21.71 18.31
N LYS A 188 5.21 20.77 19.26
CA LYS A 188 4.78 19.39 18.96
C LYS A 188 3.26 19.33 19.03
N ASN A 189 2.62 19.00 17.92
CA ASN A 189 1.16 18.92 17.84
C ASN A 189 0.70 17.47 17.71
N CYS A 190 0.07 16.93 18.75
CA CYS A 190 -0.64 15.65 18.73
C CYS A 190 -2.15 15.81 19.00
N GLY A 191 -2.65 17.04 18.98
CA GLY A 191 -4.08 17.39 19.07
C GLY A 191 -4.49 18.27 17.89
N LEU A 192 -5.47 19.15 18.09
CA LEU A 192 -5.88 20.13 17.08
C LEU A 192 -5.16 21.47 17.31
N PHE A 193 -4.51 21.98 16.27
CA PHE A 193 -3.97 23.34 16.22
C PHE A 193 -4.62 24.13 15.09
N GLU A 194 -5.40 25.15 15.44
CA GLU A 194 -6.06 26.05 14.48
C GLU A 194 -5.48 27.46 14.58
N THR A 195 -5.16 28.07 13.45
CA THR A 195 -4.66 29.44 13.38
C THR A 195 -5.38 30.22 12.28
N TYR A 196 -5.97 31.36 12.65
CA TYR A 196 -6.68 32.26 11.75
C TYR A 196 -5.73 33.20 10.99
N GLY A 197 -4.51 33.41 11.51
CA GLY A 197 -3.41 34.05 10.81
C GLY A 197 -2.51 33.06 10.07
N SER A 198 -1.36 33.55 9.60
CA SER A 198 -0.36 32.75 8.87
C SER A 198 0.60 32.03 9.82
N ILE A 199 1.09 30.85 9.43
CA ILE A 199 2.23 30.20 10.10
C ILE A 199 3.52 30.65 9.43
N THR A 200 4.48 31.12 10.21
CA THR A 200 5.83 31.45 9.74
C THR A 200 6.91 30.74 10.54
N GLY A 201 7.97 30.29 9.89
CA GLY A 201 9.13 29.66 10.53
C GLY A 201 10.45 30.01 9.84
N THR A 202 11.49 30.32 10.62
CA THR A 202 12.84 30.59 10.11
C THR A 202 13.84 29.51 10.53
N GLY A 203 14.49 28.82 9.58
CA GLY A 203 15.66 27.97 9.86
C GLY A 203 15.37 26.62 10.52
N GLY A 204 14.52 25.81 9.88
CA GLY A 204 13.96 24.56 10.42
C GLY A 204 12.71 24.89 11.24
N SER A 205 11.53 24.66 10.66
CA SER A 205 10.26 24.94 11.33
C SER A 205 10.21 24.21 12.66
N GLY A 206 9.83 24.89 13.73
CA GLY A 206 9.68 24.25 15.03
C GLY A 206 8.41 23.41 15.16
N LEU A 207 7.50 23.50 14.18
CA LEU A 207 6.28 22.71 14.16
C LEU A 207 6.60 21.25 13.82
N GLU A 208 6.20 20.33 14.69
CA GLU A 208 6.20 18.89 14.46
C GLU A 208 4.74 18.42 14.54
N ASN A 209 4.11 18.16 13.39
CA ASN A 209 2.70 17.76 13.36
C ASN A 209 2.54 16.23 13.31
N TYR A 210 1.73 15.70 14.22
CA TYR A 210 1.35 14.29 14.33
C TYR A 210 -0.17 14.08 14.36
N CYS A 211 -0.94 15.15 14.23
CA CYS A 211 -2.40 15.16 14.32
C CYS A 211 -2.93 16.24 13.36
N SER A 212 -3.82 17.15 13.79
CA SER A 212 -4.51 18.07 12.88
C SER A 212 -4.02 19.51 13.04
N VAL A 213 -3.66 20.15 11.94
CA VAL A 213 -3.39 21.60 11.86
C VAL A 213 -4.31 22.23 10.82
N TYR A 214 -4.97 23.33 11.18
CA TYR A 214 -5.78 24.13 10.27
C TYR A 214 -5.25 25.57 10.20
N VAL A 215 -4.92 26.02 9.00
CA VAL A 215 -4.41 27.36 8.73
C VAL A 215 -5.35 28.06 7.77
N HIS A 216 -5.99 29.15 8.24
CA HIS A 216 -6.93 29.92 7.42
C HIS A 216 -6.24 30.85 6.41
N GLN A 217 -4.94 31.11 6.60
CA GLN A 217 -4.13 31.96 5.72
C GLN A 217 -2.98 31.13 5.13
N ASN A 218 -1.74 31.64 5.20
CA ASN A 218 -0.61 31.05 4.51
C ASN A 218 0.32 30.30 5.47
N ILE A 219 1.03 29.31 4.95
CA ILE A 219 2.21 28.74 5.60
C ILE A 219 3.45 29.19 4.82
N SER A 220 4.39 29.86 5.50
CA SER A 220 5.68 30.25 4.93
C SER A 220 6.82 29.73 5.80
N LEU A 221 7.54 28.74 5.28
CA LEU A 221 8.64 28.07 5.98
C LEU A 221 9.95 28.37 5.27
N ASN A 222 11.02 28.56 6.05
CA ASN A 222 12.39 28.76 5.55
C ASN A 222 13.31 27.64 6.06
N GLY A 223 12.86 26.39 5.94
CA GLY A 223 13.60 25.18 6.27
C GLY A 223 12.75 23.94 6.06
N ASP A 224 13.39 22.77 6.07
CA ASP A 224 12.70 21.50 5.89
C ASP A 224 11.64 21.29 6.96
N PHE A 225 10.53 20.66 6.57
CA PHE A 225 9.37 20.45 7.43
C PHE A 225 8.83 19.04 7.23
N THR A 226 8.36 18.42 8.32
CA THR A 226 7.74 17.09 8.27
C THR A 226 6.35 17.15 8.88
N ASN A 227 5.39 16.69 8.10
CA ASN A 227 4.02 16.44 8.51
C ASN A 227 3.78 14.93 8.62
N ASP A 228 3.38 14.45 9.79
CA ASP A 228 2.97 13.06 10.04
C ASP A 228 1.47 12.98 10.43
N GLY A 229 0.67 13.99 10.08
CA GLY A 229 -0.77 14.04 10.34
C GLY A 229 -1.55 14.83 9.26
N LEU A 230 -2.68 15.41 9.62
CA LEU A 230 -3.48 16.25 8.75
C LEU A 230 -3.04 17.71 8.82
N ILE A 231 -2.80 18.33 7.66
CA ILE A 231 -2.69 19.79 7.51
C ILE A 231 -3.72 20.27 6.50
N ILE A 232 -4.50 21.28 6.88
CA ILE A 232 -5.41 22.00 5.98
C ILE A 232 -4.94 23.45 5.88
N ILE A 233 -4.80 23.96 4.65
CA ILE A 233 -4.39 25.35 4.38
C ILE A 233 -5.39 25.97 3.42
N ASP A 234 -6.07 27.03 3.86
CA ASP A 234 -6.99 27.77 3.00
C ASP A 234 -6.26 28.79 2.08
N GLY A 235 -5.10 29.28 2.50
CA GLY A 235 -4.21 30.12 1.69
C GLY A 235 -3.14 29.33 0.95
N THR A 236 -1.91 29.86 0.90
CA THR A 236 -0.81 29.26 0.13
C THR A 236 0.26 28.62 1.02
N LEU A 237 0.92 27.59 0.48
CA LEU A 237 2.12 26.97 1.05
C LEU A 237 3.36 27.49 0.30
N SER A 238 4.38 27.95 1.04
CA SER A 238 5.68 28.36 0.51
C SER A 238 6.80 27.80 1.38
N VAL A 239 7.76 27.10 0.75
CA VAL A 239 8.89 26.46 1.45
C VAL A 239 10.28 27.02 1.09
N ASN A 240 10.33 28.09 0.29
CA ASN A 240 11.52 28.91 0.02
C ASN A 240 12.79 28.09 -0.31
N GLY A 241 12.67 27.09 -1.18
CA GLY A 241 13.77 26.21 -1.58
C GLY A 241 14.14 25.12 -0.58
N SER A 242 13.29 24.87 0.41
CA SER A 242 13.38 23.75 1.36
C SER A 242 12.42 22.62 0.99
N ILE A 243 12.49 21.49 1.69
CA ILE A 243 11.66 20.31 1.42
C ILE A 243 10.50 20.22 2.41
N PHE A 244 9.28 20.08 1.89
CA PHE A 244 8.09 19.72 2.67
C PHE A 244 7.87 18.20 2.59
N TYR A 245 8.17 17.48 3.65
CA TYR A 245 7.85 16.06 3.78
C TYR A 245 6.41 15.92 4.29
N ASN A 246 5.52 15.42 3.45
CA ASN A 246 4.14 15.12 3.82
C ASN A 246 3.96 13.61 3.92
N ASN A 247 4.08 13.03 5.10
CA ASN A 247 3.96 11.58 5.32
C ASN A 247 2.52 11.12 5.60
N ASP A 248 1.55 12.02 5.50
CA ASP A 248 0.12 11.76 5.72
C ASP A 248 -0.67 12.73 4.83
N THR A 249 -1.64 13.47 5.36
CA THR A 249 -2.62 14.21 4.56
C THR A 249 -2.35 15.71 4.52
N LEU A 250 -2.26 16.25 3.32
CA LEU A 250 -2.18 17.69 3.05
C LEU A 250 -3.35 18.12 2.17
N VAL A 251 -4.16 19.06 2.66
CA VAL A 251 -5.30 19.64 1.94
C VAL A 251 -5.04 21.13 1.72
N LEU A 252 -5.05 21.56 0.46
CA LEU A 252 -4.75 22.94 0.06
C LEU A 252 -5.90 23.51 -0.77
N THR A 253 -6.24 24.78 -0.58
CA THR A 253 -7.11 25.46 -1.55
C THR A 253 -6.37 25.64 -2.88
N ASN A 254 -5.14 26.15 -2.84
CA ASN A 254 -4.29 26.35 -4.01
C ASN A 254 -2.87 25.84 -3.73
N LEU A 255 -2.26 25.21 -4.72
CA LEU A 255 -0.87 24.80 -4.72
C LEU A 255 -0.13 25.52 -5.86
N SER A 256 0.88 26.31 -5.52
CA SER A 256 1.74 26.99 -6.49
C SER A 256 3.19 26.90 -6.03
N LEU A 257 3.97 26.00 -6.64
CA LEU A 257 5.36 25.76 -6.28
C LEU A 257 6.34 26.40 -7.27
N ALA A 258 7.44 26.95 -6.76
CA ALA A 258 8.48 27.58 -7.59
C ALA A 258 9.88 27.32 -7.01
N ASN A 259 10.64 26.39 -7.60
CA ASN A 259 11.91 25.87 -7.03
C ASN A 259 11.74 25.24 -5.63
N ASP A 260 10.53 24.81 -5.30
CA ASP A 260 10.15 24.19 -4.04
C ASP A 260 9.93 22.69 -4.22
N GLN A 261 10.06 21.92 -3.13
CA GLN A 261 9.87 20.47 -3.16
C GLN A 261 8.84 20.02 -2.12
N ILE A 262 7.86 19.21 -2.55
CA ILE A 262 6.97 18.46 -1.66
C ILE A 262 7.20 16.97 -1.90
N VAL A 263 7.51 16.22 -0.85
CA VAL A 263 7.87 14.81 -0.90
C VAL A 263 6.94 14.01 -0.02
N GLY A 264 6.23 13.07 -0.62
CA GLY A 264 5.41 12.08 0.07
C GLY A 264 6.20 10.81 0.33
N ASN A 265 5.59 9.87 1.04
CA ASN A 265 6.22 8.63 1.48
C ASN A 265 6.03 7.48 0.50
N ASP A 266 5.43 7.73 -0.67
CA ASP A 266 5.05 6.75 -1.68
C ASP A 266 4.06 5.68 -1.18
N VAL A 267 3.53 5.72 0.05
CA VAL A 267 2.61 4.71 0.59
C VAL A 267 1.19 5.26 0.73
N ASP A 268 1.01 6.23 1.62
CA ASP A 268 -0.29 6.75 2.07
C ASP A 268 -0.33 8.28 2.17
N SER A 269 0.75 8.96 1.76
CA SER A 269 0.78 10.42 1.63
C SER A 269 -0.30 10.91 0.67
N LEU A 270 -1.31 11.59 1.20
CA LEU A 270 -2.42 12.13 0.43
C LEU A 270 -2.23 13.64 0.24
N LEU A 271 -2.31 14.09 -1.00
CA LEU A 271 -2.36 15.49 -1.36
C LEU A 271 -3.68 15.78 -2.06
N ILE A 272 -4.46 16.71 -1.50
CA ILE A 272 -5.70 17.20 -2.10
C ILE A 272 -5.55 18.69 -2.39
N VAL A 273 -5.75 19.08 -3.64
CA VAL A 273 -5.84 20.48 -4.06
C VAL A 273 -7.29 20.77 -4.46
N LYS A 274 -7.85 21.88 -3.97
CA LYS A 274 -9.28 22.18 -4.18
C LYS A 274 -9.58 22.98 -5.45
N GLU A 275 -8.67 23.87 -5.85
CA GLU A 275 -8.91 24.85 -6.91
C GLU A 275 -7.81 24.89 -7.98
N HIS A 276 -6.56 25.19 -7.63
CA HIS A 276 -5.49 25.32 -8.63
C HIS A 276 -4.19 24.67 -8.20
N ALA A 277 -3.60 23.86 -9.09
CA ALA A 277 -2.35 23.14 -8.89
C ALA A 277 -1.30 23.49 -9.98
N GLU A 278 -0.29 24.30 -9.63
CA GLU A 278 0.76 24.76 -10.55
C GLU A 278 2.18 24.43 -10.06
N LEU A 279 2.98 23.84 -10.96
CA LEU A 279 4.43 23.66 -10.81
C LEU A 279 5.19 24.57 -11.77
N SER A 280 5.99 25.46 -11.21
CA SER A 280 6.82 26.40 -11.96
C SER A 280 8.31 26.31 -11.58
N SER A 281 9.19 26.80 -12.45
CA SER A 281 10.62 27.01 -12.17
C SER A 281 11.33 25.86 -11.44
N GLY A 282 11.29 24.63 -11.97
CA GLY A 282 12.03 23.50 -11.38
C GLY A 282 11.48 22.99 -10.05
N ALA A 283 10.23 23.31 -9.72
CA ALA A 283 9.53 22.70 -8.61
C ALA A 283 9.40 21.17 -8.77
N SER A 284 9.31 20.46 -7.66
CA SER A 284 9.22 19.01 -7.62
C SER A 284 8.13 18.56 -6.66
N ILE A 285 7.29 17.64 -7.11
CA ILE A 285 6.38 16.89 -6.26
C ILE A 285 6.50 15.40 -6.53
N THR A 286 6.66 14.60 -5.47
CA THR A 286 6.88 13.15 -5.60
C THR A 286 6.15 12.38 -4.51
N GLY A 287 5.72 11.15 -4.80
CA GLY A 287 5.33 10.15 -3.80
C GLY A 287 4.03 10.41 -3.06
N HIS A 288 3.09 11.11 -3.70
CA HIS A 288 1.74 11.35 -3.16
C HIS A 288 0.69 10.62 -3.97
N LEU A 289 -0.37 10.16 -3.30
CA LEU A 289 -1.69 10.04 -3.91
C LEU A 289 -2.24 11.45 -4.09
N PHE A 290 -2.57 11.84 -5.31
CA PHE A 290 -2.96 13.21 -5.66
C PHE A 290 -4.39 13.28 -6.16
N LEU A 291 -5.17 14.18 -5.57
CA LEU A 291 -6.49 14.55 -6.05
C LEU A 291 -6.50 16.04 -6.36
N ASP A 292 -6.81 16.39 -7.60
CA ASP A 292 -7.33 17.71 -7.92
C ASP A 292 -8.87 17.68 -7.87
N MET A 293 -9.48 18.52 -7.04
CA MET A 293 -10.94 18.54 -6.89
C MET A 293 -11.63 19.39 -7.95
N ASP A 294 -10.91 20.25 -8.66
CA ASP A 294 -11.49 21.21 -9.59
C ASP A 294 -11.90 20.55 -10.92
N ASP A 295 -11.05 19.66 -11.45
CA ASP A 295 -11.22 18.97 -12.73
C ASP A 295 -11.07 17.44 -12.63
N GLY A 296 -10.67 16.93 -11.45
CA GLY A 296 -10.49 15.49 -11.21
C GLY A 296 -9.26 14.90 -11.90
N GLY A 297 -8.32 15.73 -12.37
CA GLY A 297 -7.17 15.36 -13.20
C GLY A 297 -5.81 15.53 -12.51
N GLY A 298 -4.79 15.79 -13.34
CA GLY A 298 -3.43 16.13 -12.91
C GLY A 298 -3.26 17.64 -12.74
N PHE A 299 -2.04 18.12 -12.55
CA PHE A 299 -1.78 19.55 -12.35
C PHE A 299 -2.25 20.44 -13.53
N ASP A 300 -2.82 21.60 -13.21
CA ASP A 300 -3.22 22.64 -14.19
C ASP A 300 -2.06 23.05 -15.11
N VAL A 301 -0.87 23.22 -14.51
CA VAL A 301 0.32 23.72 -15.19
C VAL A 301 1.56 23.05 -14.62
N VAL A 302 2.37 22.45 -15.51
CA VAL A 302 3.68 21.88 -15.16
C VAL A 302 4.75 22.41 -16.10
N CYS A 303 5.77 23.03 -15.52
CA CYS A 303 6.90 23.54 -16.30
C CYS A 303 7.77 22.39 -16.84
N GLY A 304 8.40 22.58 -18.01
CA GLY A 304 9.21 21.51 -18.63
C GLY A 304 10.48 21.09 -17.87
N SER A 305 10.86 21.81 -16.81
CA SER A 305 11.94 21.44 -15.89
C SER A 305 11.44 20.97 -14.52
N CYS A 306 10.13 20.91 -14.33
CA CYS A 306 9.49 20.51 -13.09
C CYS A 306 9.37 18.99 -13.04
N VAL A 307 9.28 18.44 -11.83
CA VAL A 307 9.10 17.01 -11.59
C VAL A 307 7.72 16.79 -10.99
N GLU A 308 6.89 16.03 -11.66
CA GLU A 308 5.58 15.58 -11.20
C GLU A 308 5.60 14.05 -11.15
N GLU A 309 5.76 13.48 -9.95
CA GLU A 309 5.74 12.04 -9.71
C GLU A 309 4.70 11.69 -8.64
N VAL A 310 3.44 12.00 -8.93
CA VAL A 310 2.30 11.73 -8.06
C VAL A 310 1.30 10.79 -8.72
N ASP A 311 0.59 10.02 -7.91
CA ASP A 311 -0.38 9.03 -8.33
C ASP A 311 -1.78 9.65 -8.29
N ILE A 312 -2.35 9.99 -9.45
CA ILE A 312 -3.68 10.61 -9.52
C ILE A 312 -4.75 9.63 -9.04
N VAL A 313 -5.62 10.08 -8.13
CA VAL A 313 -6.76 9.32 -7.60
C VAL A 313 -8.08 9.99 -7.99
N PHE A 314 -9.04 9.22 -8.51
CA PHE A 314 -10.30 9.74 -9.06
C PHE A 314 -11.51 9.53 -8.14
N ALA A 315 -11.39 8.69 -7.11
CA ALA A 315 -12.49 8.28 -6.23
C ALA A 315 -12.14 8.55 -4.75
N VAL A 316 -12.02 9.82 -4.40
CA VAL A 316 -11.83 10.27 -3.01
C VAL A 316 -13.10 10.95 -2.52
N ASN A 317 -13.66 10.48 -1.41
CA ASN A 317 -14.76 11.15 -0.74
C ASN A 317 -14.21 12.19 0.22
N VAL A 318 -14.14 13.44 -0.23
CA VAL A 318 -13.73 14.59 0.58
C VAL A 318 -14.98 15.30 1.13
N PRO A 319 -15.16 15.39 2.46
CA PRO A 319 -16.26 16.17 3.03
C PRO A 319 -16.24 17.63 2.57
N ALA A 320 -17.43 18.18 2.28
CA ALA A 320 -17.55 19.55 1.77
C ALA A 320 -17.21 20.62 2.83
N ALA A 321 -17.43 20.34 4.11
CA ALA A 321 -17.12 21.24 5.20
C ALA A 321 -15.76 20.88 5.82
N THR A 322 -14.87 21.85 5.95
CA THR A 322 -13.57 21.66 6.61
C THR A 322 -13.70 21.11 8.03
N THR A 323 -14.78 21.45 8.74
CA THR A 323 -15.09 20.91 10.08
C THR A 323 -15.31 19.40 10.10
N ASP A 324 -15.81 18.84 9.00
CA ASP A 324 -16.03 17.40 8.86
C ASP A 324 -14.73 16.69 8.48
N ILE A 325 -13.77 17.41 7.87
CA ILE A 325 -12.41 16.92 7.66
C ILE A 325 -11.66 16.90 9.00
N LEU A 326 -11.78 17.93 9.83
CA LEU A 326 -10.97 18.14 11.04
C LEU A 326 -11.18 17.15 12.22
N GLU A 327 -11.71 15.95 11.98
CA GLU A 327 -11.82 14.92 13.02
C GLU A 327 -10.45 14.64 13.67
N ASN A 328 -10.47 14.47 15.00
CA ASN A 328 -9.31 14.44 15.91
C ASN A 328 -8.25 13.41 15.48
N CYS A 329 -7.24 13.88 14.75
CA CYS A 329 -6.10 13.15 14.19
C CYS A 329 -6.41 12.18 13.03
N GLY A 330 -6.72 12.70 11.84
CA GLY A 330 -6.58 11.89 10.61
C GLY A 330 -7.42 12.29 9.40
N GLY A 331 -8.36 13.23 9.50
CA GLY A 331 -9.22 13.53 8.35
C GLY A 331 -10.34 12.50 8.19
N ASN A 332 -11.60 12.92 8.06
CA ASN A 332 -12.65 12.01 7.57
C ASN A 332 -12.62 11.96 6.03
N ILE A 333 -11.49 11.52 5.46
CA ILE A 333 -11.29 11.41 4.02
C ILE A 333 -11.18 9.93 3.66
N GLU A 334 -12.10 9.43 2.86
CA GLU A 334 -12.09 8.05 2.38
C GLU A 334 -11.53 8.01 0.97
N VAL A 335 -10.33 7.46 0.82
CA VAL A 335 -9.76 7.09 -0.48
C VAL A 335 -10.32 5.72 -0.84
N SER A 336 -11.24 5.66 -1.80
CA SER A 336 -11.69 4.40 -2.37
C SER A 336 -10.83 4.14 -3.61
N PRO A 337 -9.91 3.15 -3.61
CA PRO A 337 -9.31 2.76 -4.87
C PRO A 337 -10.44 2.27 -5.77
N PHE A 338 -10.63 2.94 -6.89
CA PHE A 338 -11.44 2.42 -7.96
C PHE A 338 -10.64 1.28 -8.58
N ILE A 339 -10.95 0.05 -8.16
CA ILE A 339 -10.44 -1.16 -8.80
C ILE A 339 -11.18 -1.27 -10.13
N GLU A 340 -10.63 -0.69 -11.19
CA GLU A 340 -10.91 -1.27 -12.50
C GLU A 340 -10.10 -2.55 -12.58
N ARG A 341 -10.80 -3.67 -12.81
CA ARG A 341 -10.16 -4.88 -13.34
C ARG A 341 -9.70 -4.52 -14.75
N SER A 342 -8.53 -3.92 -14.84
CA SER A 342 -7.96 -3.33 -16.03
C SER A 342 -6.65 -4.05 -16.29
N THR A 343 -6.45 -4.57 -17.49
CA THR A 343 -5.15 -5.11 -17.90
C THR A 343 -4.27 -4.03 -18.51
N LEU A 344 -2.96 -4.26 -18.53
CA LEU A 344 -1.98 -3.33 -19.09
C LEU A 344 -1.63 -3.75 -20.51
N ASP A 345 -1.87 -2.84 -21.45
CA ASP A 345 -1.42 -2.95 -22.84
C ASP A 345 -0.10 -2.19 -23.00
N PHE A 346 0.90 -2.83 -23.59
CA PHE A 346 2.20 -2.21 -23.85
C PHE A 346 2.31 -1.87 -25.33
N ASP A 347 2.45 -0.59 -25.66
CA ASP A 347 2.40 -0.10 -27.04
C ASP A 347 3.71 -0.25 -27.85
N GLY A 348 4.80 -0.64 -27.18
CA GLY A 348 6.15 -0.78 -27.75
C GLY A 348 6.94 0.51 -27.88
N VAL A 349 6.47 1.63 -27.32
CA VAL A 349 7.08 2.96 -27.42
C VAL A 349 7.69 3.39 -26.11
N ASP A 350 6.89 3.53 -25.05
CA ASP A 350 7.37 4.05 -23.76
C ASP A 350 6.63 3.49 -22.52
N ASP A 351 5.86 2.42 -22.69
CA ASP A 351 5.09 1.72 -21.65
C ASP A 351 5.95 0.78 -20.80
N TYR A 352 5.87 0.92 -19.48
CA TYR A 352 6.54 0.01 -18.54
C TYR A 352 6.05 0.14 -17.10
N LEU A 353 6.40 -0.84 -16.28
CA LEU A 353 6.30 -0.77 -14.83
C LEU A 353 7.70 -0.73 -14.23
N THR A 354 7.85 -0.06 -13.09
CA THR A 354 9.15 0.07 -12.41
C THR A 354 9.03 0.05 -10.89
N THR A 355 9.96 -0.65 -10.25
CA THR A 355 10.21 -0.63 -8.81
C THR A 355 11.73 -0.72 -8.57
N ASP A 356 12.19 -0.47 -7.35
CA ASP A 356 13.58 -0.72 -6.98
C ASP A 356 13.94 -2.20 -7.15
N LYS A 357 15.19 -2.46 -7.58
CA LYS A 357 15.72 -3.81 -7.75
C LYS A 357 15.68 -4.63 -6.46
N PHE A 358 15.51 -5.94 -6.61
CA PHE A 358 15.42 -6.93 -5.53
C PHE A 358 15.95 -8.33 -5.88
N ILE A 359 16.37 -8.61 -7.12
CA ILE A 359 16.93 -9.89 -7.57
C ILE A 359 18.46 -9.92 -7.44
N GLU A 360 19.12 -8.77 -7.55
CA GLU A 360 20.57 -8.70 -7.32
C GLU A 360 20.98 -9.24 -5.94
N GLY A 361 21.90 -10.20 -5.94
CA GLY A 361 22.38 -10.88 -4.75
C GLY A 361 21.68 -12.21 -4.46
N GLU A 362 20.58 -12.52 -5.14
CA GLU A 362 19.89 -13.80 -4.96
C GLU A 362 20.70 -14.98 -5.53
N SER A 363 20.69 -16.08 -4.79
CA SER A 363 21.37 -17.33 -5.17
C SER A 363 20.52 -18.19 -6.10
N GLU A 364 19.20 -18.11 -5.97
CA GLU A 364 18.24 -18.79 -6.83
C GLU A 364 17.15 -17.83 -7.27
N VAL A 365 16.58 -18.07 -8.44
CA VAL A 365 15.43 -17.29 -8.91
C VAL A 365 14.53 -18.13 -9.80
N THR A 366 13.23 -17.90 -9.69
CA THR A 366 12.24 -18.27 -10.70
C THR A 366 11.46 -17.02 -11.10
N LEU A 367 11.62 -16.56 -12.34
CA LEU A 367 10.90 -15.42 -12.91
C LEU A 367 9.96 -15.94 -14.00
N MET A 368 8.68 -15.61 -13.91
CA MET A 368 7.66 -16.11 -14.83
C MET A 368 6.59 -15.07 -15.13
N ALA A 369 5.97 -15.17 -16.31
CA ALA A 369 4.86 -14.34 -16.75
C ALA A 369 4.11 -15.02 -17.89
N TRP A 370 2.83 -14.67 -18.05
CA TRP A 370 2.10 -14.85 -19.29
C TRP A 370 2.42 -13.70 -20.25
N VAL A 371 2.59 -14.01 -21.53
CA VAL A 371 2.85 -13.02 -22.57
C VAL A 371 2.08 -13.32 -23.85
N LYS A 372 1.60 -12.29 -24.52
CA LYS A 372 1.02 -12.37 -25.86
C LYS A 372 1.67 -11.28 -26.71
N SER A 373 2.51 -11.70 -27.66
CA SER A 373 3.26 -10.75 -28.49
C SER A 373 2.51 -10.42 -29.78
N ASP A 374 2.37 -9.13 -30.07
CA ASP A 374 1.68 -8.65 -31.27
C ASP A 374 2.30 -9.16 -32.58
N VAL A 375 1.44 -9.41 -33.57
CA VAL A 375 1.86 -9.66 -34.95
C VAL A 375 2.74 -8.53 -35.49
N GLY A 376 3.88 -8.92 -36.05
CA GLY A 376 4.83 -8.00 -36.70
C GLY A 376 5.99 -7.56 -35.82
N ASN A 377 6.03 -7.99 -34.55
CA ASN A 377 7.20 -7.79 -33.71
C ASN A 377 8.42 -8.54 -34.26
N ILE A 378 9.54 -7.83 -34.40
CA ILE A 378 10.80 -8.34 -34.96
C ILE A 378 12.04 -7.93 -34.17
N THR A 379 11.85 -7.12 -33.12
CA THR A 379 12.92 -6.60 -32.25
C THR A 379 12.95 -7.37 -30.93
N THR A 380 14.08 -7.31 -30.23
CA THR A 380 14.13 -7.80 -28.85
C THR A 380 13.29 -6.91 -27.95
N MET A 381 12.48 -7.53 -27.09
CA MET A 381 11.57 -6.85 -26.17
C MET A 381 11.65 -7.52 -24.80
N THR A 382 11.69 -6.73 -23.73
CA THR A 382 11.81 -7.25 -22.37
C THR A 382 10.44 -7.47 -21.74
N ILE A 383 10.25 -8.65 -21.14
CA ILE A 383 9.05 -8.99 -20.39
C ILE A 383 9.20 -8.45 -18.97
N ALA A 384 10.23 -8.90 -18.25
CA ALA A 384 10.53 -8.43 -16.90
C ALA A 384 11.99 -8.69 -16.51
N GLY A 385 12.54 -7.88 -15.60
CA GLY A 385 13.83 -8.17 -14.96
C GLY A 385 14.64 -6.95 -14.51
N GLU A 386 15.92 -7.20 -14.23
CA GLU A 386 16.92 -6.23 -13.79
C GLU A 386 18.14 -6.28 -14.70
N ASP A 387 18.34 -5.20 -15.46
CA ASP A 387 19.54 -4.98 -16.28
C ASP A 387 19.98 -6.26 -17.04
N ILE A 388 21.22 -6.70 -16.84
CA ILE A 388 21.75 -7.96 -17.36
C ILE A 388 21.83 -9.03 -16.27
N GLY A 389 21.54 -8.68 -15.00
CA GLY A 389 21.65 -9.57 -13.86
C GLY A 389 20.63 -10.70 -13.97
N CYS A 390 19.37 -10.34 -14.22
CA CYS A 390 18.30 -11.31 -14.47
C CYS A 390 17.25 -10.70 -15.40
N SER A 391 17.03 -11.27 -16.58
CA SER A 391 16.02 -10.75 -17.52
C SER A 391 15.28 -11.87 -18.25
N LEU A 392 13.95 -11.77 -18.29
CA LEU A 392 13.08 -12.56 -19.16
C LEU A 392 12.59 -11.68 -20.32
N PHE A 393 12.75 -12.15 -21.55
CA PHE A 393 12.58 -11.34 -22.75
C PHE A 393 12.26 -12.19 -24.00
N LEU A 394 11.74 -11.56 -25.04
CA LEU A 394 11.53 -12.18 -26.36
C LEU A 394 12.60 -11.69 -27.33
N GLN A 395 13.45 -12.59 -27.85
CA GLN A 395 14.35 -12.28 -28.96
C GLN A 395 13.57 -12.25 -30.27
N ASN A 396 13.85 -11.26 -31.13
CA ASN A 396 13.20 -11.11 -32.43
C ASN A 396 11.66 -11.13 -32.35
N GLY A 397 11.08 -10.60 -31.28
CA GLY A 397 9.64 -10.50 -31.07
C GLY A 397 8.99 -11.75 -30.47
N ASN A 398 9.49 -12.96 -30.73
CA ASN A 398 8.77 -14.18 -30.37
C ASN A 398 9.63 -15.38 -29.94
N ILE A 399 10.90 -15.19 -29.57
CA ILE A 399 11.75 -16.28 -29.06
C ILE A 399 11.96 -16.07 -27.55
N PRO A 400 11.21 -16.79 -26.69
CA PRO A 400 11.38 -16.69 -25.25
C PRO A 400 12.81 -16.98 -24.82
N SER A 401 13.37 -16.08 -24.05
CA SER A 401 14.75 -16.10 -23.63
C SER A 401 14.88 -15.65 -22.20
N PHE A 402 15.73 -16.35 -21.46
CA PHE A 402 16.06 -16.02 -20.09
C PHE A 402 17.56 -15.79 -20.00
N ALA A 403 17.96 -14.79 -19.23
CA ALA A 403 19.34 -14.43 -19.08
C ALA A 403 19.73 -14.10 -17.65
N ILE A 404 20.94 -14.51 -17.30
CA ILE A 404 21.56 -14.30 -16.00
C ILE A 404 22.99 -13.76 -16.16
N SER A 405 23.38 -12.84 -15.30
CA SER A 405 24.78 -12.50 -15.04
C SER A 405 25.10 -12.71 -13.57
N THR A 406 26.23 -13.37 -13.28
CA THR A 406 26.73 -13.57 -11.90
C THR A 406 28.02 -12.80 -11.64
N ASN A 407 28.43 -11.92 -12.56
CA ASN A 407 29.63 -11.10 -12.45
C ASN A 407 29.43 -9.66 -12.93
N GLY A 408 28.20 -9.29 -13.32
CA GLY A 408 27.85 -7.97 -13.83
C GLY A 408 28.51 -7.58 -15.16
N ILE A 409 29.14 -8.53 -15.86
CA ILE A 409 29.89 -8.29 -17.10
C ILE A 409 29.37 -9.16 -18.25
N VAL A 410 29.20 -10.46 -18.02
CA VAL A 410 28.80 -11.42 -19.05
C VAL A 410 27.35 -11.85 -18.80
N LYS A 411 26.50 -11.70 -19.82
CA LYS A 411 25.12 -12.18 -19.85
C LYS A 411 25.11 -13.59 -20.46
N ASN A 412 24.79 -14.60 -19.65
CA ASN A 412 24.49 -15.95 -20.14
C ASN A 412 23.02 -15.99 -20.57
N ILE A 413 22.71 -16.65 -21.69
CA ILE A 413 21.36 -16.66 -22.26
C ILE A 413 20.99 -18.10 -22.59
N VAL A 414 19.76 -18.48 -22.22
CA VAL A 414 19.11 -19.71 -22.67
C VAL A 414 17.81 -19.31 -23.37
N SER A 415 17.55 -19.91 -24.53
CA SER A 415 16.40 -19.57 -25.38
C SER A 415 15.60 -20.82 -25.74
N ALA A 416 14.29 -20.66 -25.83
CA ALA A 416 13.34 -21.66 -26.29
C ALA A 416 13.14 -21.61 -27.82
N SER A 417 12.23 -22.44 -28.31
CA SER A 417 11.69 -22.31 -29.67
C SER A 417 10.83 -21.05 -29.81
N ALA A 418 10.63 -20.59 -31.05
CA ALA A 418 9.75 -19.45 -31.30
C ALA A 418 8.29 -19.79 -30.94
N ILE A 419 7.60 -18.87 -30.27
CA ILE A 419 6.18 -18.96 -29.94
C ILE A 419 5.33 -18.27 -31.03
N ASN A 420 4.04 -18.58 -31.06
CA ASN A 420 3.12 -17.92 -31.97
C ASN A 420 2.88 -16.47 -31.53
N LEU A 421 2.60 -15.61 -32.50
CA LEU A 421 2.20 -14.21 -32.26
C LEU A 421 0.67 -14.16 -32.13
N ASP A 422 0.16 -13.17 -31.39
CA ASP A 422 -1.25 -13.01 -31.01
C ASP A 422 -1.85 -14.21 -30.24
N GLU A 423 -1.02 -15.08 -29.66
CA GLU A 423 -1.42 -16.19 -28.77
C GLU A 423 -0.74 -16.05 -27.41
N TRP A 424 -1.47 -16.35 -26.34
CA TRP A 424 -0.94 -16.35 -24.98
C TRP A 424 -0.01 -17.54 -24.75
N HIS A 425 1.20 -17.25 -24.28
CA HIS A 425 2.17 -18.24 -23.84
C HIS A 425 2.72 -17.89 -22.47
N HIS A 426 2.87 -18.89 -21.61
CA HIS A 426 3.50 -18.71 -20.32
C HIS A 426 5.01 -18.96 -20.44
N VAL A 427 5.82 -18.01 -19.99
CA VAL A 427 7.29 -18.11 -20.05
C VAL A 427 7.85 -18.08 -18.64
N ALA A 428 8.74 -19.02 -18.31
CA ALA A 428 9.47 -19.01 -17.04
C ALA A 428 10.96 -19.24 -17.23
N GLY A 429 11.77 -18.45 -16.53
CA GLY A 429 13.21 -18.61 -16.39
C GLY A 429 13.56 -19.01 -14.97
N THR A 430 14.43 -20.01 -14.81
CA THR A 430 14.95 -20.40 -13.49
C THR A 430 16.46 -20.42 -13.46
N PHE A 431 17.07 -20.05 -12.34
CA PHE A 431 18.51 -20.19 -12.11
C PHE A 431 18.82 -20.60 -10.67
N SER A 432 19.90 -21.36 -10.49
CA SER A 432 20.45 -21.70 -9.16
C SER A 432 21.97 -21.63 -9.20
N ASP A 433 22.56 -20.81 -8.34
CA ASP A 433 24.01 -20.73 -8.14
C ASP A 433 24.56 -21.99 -7.43
N VAL A 434 23.70 -22.80 -6.80
CA VAL A 434 24.10 -24.07 -6.18
C VAL A 434 24.55 -25.06 -7.25
N THR A 435 23.89 -25.06 -8.41
CA THR A 435 24.23 -25.93 -9.54
C THR A 435 24.89 -25.19 -10.69
N GLY A 436 24.75 -23.87 -10.80
CA GLY A 436 25.15 -23.07 -11.96
C GLY A 436 24.22 -23.25 -13.16
N ILE A 437 23.03 -23.85 -12.98
CA ILE A 437 22.13 -24.20 -14.09
C ILE A 437 21.05 -23.14 -14.21
N MET A 438 20.82 -22.69 -15.44
CA MET A 438 19.62 -21.94 -15.80
C MET A 438 18.74 -22.73 -16.77
N LYS A 439 17.43 -22.53 -16.73
CA LYS A 439 16.45 -23.18 -17.59
C LYS A 439 15.43 -22.17 -18.12
N ILE A 440 14.82 -22.46 -19.26
CA ILE A 440 13.67 -21.74 -19.81
C ILE A 440 12.53 -22.74 -20.05
N TYR A 441 11.33 -22.32 -19.69
CA TYR A 441 10.10 -23.08 -19.87
C TYR A 441 9.12 -22.26 -20.70
N VAL A 442 8.37 -22.93 -21.57
CA VAL A 442 7.25 -22.37 -22.33
C VAL A 442 6.02 -23.22 -22.06
N ASP A 443 4.92 -22.59 -21.65
CA ASP A 443 3.67 -23.21 -21.27
C ASP A 443 3.85 -24.32 -20.21
N GLY A 444 4.85 -24.16 -19.33
CA GLY A 444 5.21 -25.13 -18.28
C GLY A 444 6.09 -26.30 -18.75
N GLU A 445 6.43 -26.38 -20.04
CA GLU A 445 7.34 -27.38 -20.61
C GLU A 445 8.79 -26.89 -20.54
N LEU A 446 9.71 -27.75 -20.10
CA LEU A 446 11.15 -27.44 -20.12
C LEU A 446 11.66 -27.49 -21.57
N GLU A 447 11.92 -26.33 -22.15
CA GLU A 447 12.39 -26.23 -23.54
C GLU A 447 13.92 -26.35 -23.64
N ASN A 448 14.64 -25.72 -22.71
CA ASN A 448 16.11 -25.70 -22.77
C ASN A 448 16.77 -25.45 -21.41
N SER A 449 18.03 -25.87 -21.29
CA SER A 449 18.85 -25.70 -20.08
C SER A 449 20.30 -25.36 -20.45
N PHE A 450 20.93 -24.52 -19.65
CA PHE A 450 22.30 -24.05 -19.87
C PHE A 450 23.09 -24.05 -18.55
N ASP A 451 24.31 -24.58 -18.58
CA ASP A 451 25.26 -24.51 -17.46
C ASP A 451 26.14 -23.27 -17.63
N THR A 452 25.94 -22.31 -16.73
CA THR A 452 26.66 -21.03 -16.70
C THR A 452 28.10 -21.16 -16.20
N LEU A 453 28.46 -22.32 -15.64
CA LEU A 453 29.74 -22.59 -14.96
C LEU A 453 30.04 -21.61 -13.81
N SER A 454 29.01 -21.02 -13.21
CA SER A 454 29.12 -20.00 -12.16
C SER A 454 28.69 -20.48 -10.78
N THR A 455 28.86 -21.77 -10.46
CA THR A 455 28.52 -22.32 -9.14
C THR A 455 29.08 -21.50 -7.98
N GLY A 456 28.22 -21.14 -7.02
CA GLY A 456 28.53 -20.34 -5.84
C GLY A 456 28.67 -18.83 -6.09
N ASN A 457 28.22 -18.34 -7.25
CA ASN A 457 28.20 -16.91 -7.55
C ASN A 457 26.74 -16.45 -7.72
N PRO A 458 26.23 -15.57 -6.84
CA PRO A 458 24.87 -15.08 -6.92
C PRO A 458 24.66 -14.15 -8.11
N ILE A 459 23.40 -13.81 -8.38
CA ILE A 459 23.01 -12.89 -9.45
C ILE A 459 23.62 -11.50 -9.21
N GLN A 460 24.18 -10.90 -10.26
CA GLN A 460 24.85 -9.60 -10.18
C GLN A 460 24.52 -8.72 -11.39
N ASN A 461 24.00 -7.53 -11.13
CA ASN A 461 23.77 -6.49 -12.14
C ASN A 461 25.08 -5.85 -12.61
N SER A 462 25.05 -5.19 -13.77
CA SER A 462 26.19 -4.43 -14.26
C SER A 462 26.38 -3.10 -13.52
N GLY A 463 27.57 -2.53 -13.62
CA GLY A 463 27.84 -1.16 -13.15
C GLY A 463 27.09 -0.07 -13.91
N LEU A 464 26.33 -0.41 -14.97
CA LEU A 464 25.46 0.49 -15.73
C LEU A 464 23.98 0.32 -15.39
N SER A 465 23.63 -0.59 -14.47
CA SER A 465 22.26 -0.80 -14.00
C SER A 465 21.65 0.51 -13.50
N ASN A 466 20.40 0.74 -13.88
CA ASN A 466 19.57 1.84 -13.38
C ASN A 466 19.08 1.61 -11.94
N GLY A 467 19.36 0.44 -11.34
CA GLY A 467 18.91 0.10 -10.00
C GLY A 467 17.43 -0.29 -9.89
N LYS A 468 16.77 -0.63 -11.01
CA LYS A 468 15.34 -0.93 -11.06
C LYS A 468 15.06 -2.35 -11.53
N PHE A 469 13.96 -2.92 -11.04
CA PHE A 469 13.24 -4.02 -11.67
C PHE A 469 12.15 -3.41 -12.54
N GLU A 470 12.09 -3.84 -13.80
CA GLU A 470 11.18 -3.28 -14.79
C GLU A 470 10.36 -4.40 -15.46
N VAL A 471 9.10 -4.11 -15.75
CA VAL A 471 8.22 -4.96 -16.57
C VAL A 471 7.88 -4.17 -17.83
N GLY A 472 7.98 -4.80 -19.00
CA GLY A 472 7.69 -4.16 -20.28
C GLY A 472 8.82 -3.33 -20.90
N ARG A 473 9.99 -3.22 -20.24
CA ARG A 473 11.19 -2.62 -20.86
C ARG A 473 12.49 -3.08 -20.21
N LEU A 474 13.60 -2.73 -20.85
CA LEU A 474 14.93 -2.76 -20.26
C LEU A 474 15.58 -1.39 -20.37
N SER A 475 15.91 -0.74 -19.26
CA SER A 475 16.71 0.49 -19.31
C SER A 475 18.04 0.37 -18.57
N LYS A 476 18.98 1.25 -18.93
CA LYS A 476 20.28 1.41 -18.27
C LYS A 476 20.48 2.88 -17.93
N THR A 477 21.47 3.17 -17.09
CA THR A 477 21.91 4.55 -16.82
C THR A 477 22.26 5.37 -18.07
N THR A 478 22.51 4.70 -19.20
CA THR A 478 22.84 5.32 -20.49
C THR A 478 21.66 5.51 -21.44
N GLY A 479 20.46 5.03 -21.10
CA GLY A 479 19.24 5.16 -21.91
C GLY A 479 18.29 3.97 -21.85
N ASP A 480 17.09 4.16 -22.37
CA ASP A 480 16.01 3.17 -22.43
C ASP A 480 16.09 2.27 -23.68
N LEU A 481 15.72 1.00 -23.54
CA LEU A 481 15.80 -0.03 -24.58
C LEU A 481 14.62 -1.04 -24.47
N GLU A 482 14.41 -1.82 -25.53
CA GLU A 482 13.62 -3.08 -25.52
C GLU A 482 12.20 -2.98 -24.92
N TYR A 483 11.45 -1.92 -25.26
CA TYR A 483 10.02 -1.81 -24.91
C TYR A 483 9.22 -2.99 -25.47
N PHE A 484 8.32 -3.52 -24.64
CA PHE A 484 7.42 -4.60 -24.99
C PHE A 484 6.25 -4.09 -25.80
N LYS A 485 5.82 -4.88 -26.77
CA LYS A 485 4.63 -4.61 -27.57
C LYS A 485 3.68 -5.80 -27.54
N GLY A 486 2.53 -5.63 -26.91
CA GLY A 486 1.51 -6.65 -26.66
C GLY A 486 1.14 -6.71 -25.18
N ASP A 487 0.68 -7.88 -24.72
CA ASP A 487 0.16 -8.06 -23.36
C ASP A 487 1.13 -8.88 -22.47
N ILE A 488 1.20 -8.50 -21.19
CA ILE A 488 1.91 -9.22 -20.13
C ILE A 488 0.96 -9.41 -18.94
N ASP A 489 0.91 -10.62 -18.40
CA ASP A 489 0.06 -10.96 -17.25
C ASP A 489 0.82 -11.86 -16.25
N GLU A 490 0.37 -11.87 -14.98
CA GLU A 490 0.87 -12.77 -13.92
C GLU A 490 2.40 -12.81 -13.73
N VAL A 491 3.02 -11.63 -13.64
CA VAL A 491 4.46 -11.54 -13.37
C VAL A 491 4.74 -11.99 -11.94
N ARG A 492 5.47 -13.10 -11.79
CA ARG A 492 5.84 -13.67 -10.49
C ARG A 492 7.35 -13.85 -10.40
N VAL A 493 7.91 -13.51 -9.23
CA VAL A 493 9.32 -13.74 -8.91
C VAL A 493 9.43 -14.50 -7.61
N PHE A 494 10.12 -15.65 -7.64
CA PHE A 494 10.48 -16.41 -6.46
C PHE A 494 11.99 -16.33 -6.22
N ASP A 495 12.41 -16.20 -4.97
CA ASP A 495 13.82 -16.29 -4.50
C ASP A 495 14.32 -17.74 -4.37
N THR A 496 13.60 -18.69 -4.97
CA THR A 496 13.89 -20.11 -4.89
C THR A 496 13.72 -20.78 -6.25
N LEU A 497 14.42 -21.89 -6.44
CA LEU A 497 14.28 -22.73 -7.61
C LEU A 497 12.97 -23.55 -7.55
N LEU A 498 11.99 -23.20 -8.38
CA LEU A 498 10.81 -24.04 -8.56
C LEU A 498 11.14 -25.27 -9.42
N THR A 499 10.60 -26.42 -9.01
CA THR A 499 10.71 -27.67 -9.78
C THR A 499 9.76 -27.66 -10.99
N ASP A 500 10.06 -28.48 -11.99
CA ASP A 500 9.21 -28.66 -13.18
C ASP A 500 7.74 -28.94 -12.78
N ASN A 501 7.53 -29.79 -11.77
CA ASN A 501 6.21 -30.13 -11.24
C ASN A 501 5.48 -28.96 -10.58
N GLN A 502 6.20 -28.07 -9.90
CA GLN A 502 5.64 -26.90 -9.25
C GLN A 502 5.25 -25.85 -10.30
N ILE A 503 6.11 -25.60 -11.29
CA ILE A 503 5.82 -24.69 -12.41
C ILE A 503 4.55 -25.14 -13.14
N GLN A 504 4.49 -26.42 -13.54
CA GLN A 504 3.34 -26.99 -14.26
C GLN A 504 2.00 -26.86 -13.53
N ARG A 505 2.01 -26.82 -12.18
CA ARG A 505 0.80 -26.66 -11.35
C ARG A 505 0.40 -25.20 -11.12
N ILE A 506 1.26 -24.26 -11.50
CA ILE A 506 1.05 -22.82 -11.33
C ILE A 506 0.61 -22.15 -12.65
N VAL A 507 1.04 -22.67 -13.81
CA VAL A 507 0.86 -22.00 -15.11
C VAL A 507 -0.58 -21.57 -15.40
N TYR A 508 -1.54 -22.48 -15.27
CA TYR A 508 -2.93 -22.26 -15.72
C TYR A 508 -3.89 -21.83 -14.60
N GLN A 509 -3.39 -21.15 -13.56
CA GLN A 509 -4.22 -20.58 -12.50
C GLN A 509 -3.49 -19.46 -11.73
N GLU A 510 -4.28 -18.58 -11.10
CA GLU A 510 -3.78 -17.66 -10.07
C GLU A 510 -3.35 -18.43 -8.79
N ILE A 511 -2.60 -17.75 -7.92
CA ILE A 511 -2.11 -18.30 -6.66
C ILE A 511 -2.56 -17.47 -5.46
N GLU A 512 -2.78 -18.13 -4.33
CA GLU A 512 -3.13 -17.50 -3.05
C GLU A 512 -2.31 -18.05 -1.89
N ASN A 513 -2.21 -17.25 -0.83
CA ASN A 513 -1.53 -17.65 0.40
C ASN A 513 -2.43 -18.53 1.26
N ASN A 514 -2.02 -19.78 1.46
CA ASN A 514 -2.67 -20.71 2.38
C ASN A 514 -1.77 -20.98 3.58
N SER A 515 -1.94 -20.22 4.66
CA SER A 515 -1.20 -20.40 5.91
C SER A 515 0.33 -20.44 5.75
N GLY A 516 0.86 -19.67 4.79
CA GLY A 516 2.29 -19.60 4.47
C GLY A 516 2.74 -20.49 3.31
N ASN A 517 1.86 -21.27 2.68
CA ASN A 517 2.15 -22.03 1.46
C ASN A 517 1.49 -21.39 0.24
N VAL A 518 2.11 -21.58 -0.93
CA VAL A 518 1.48 -21.26 -2.23
C VAL A 518 0.43 -22.31 -2.58
N LYS A 519 -0.75 -21.85 -2.96
CA LYS A 519 -1.91 -22.67 -3.31
C LYS A 519 -2.58 -22.13 -4.57
N GLY A 520 -3.14 -23.01 -5.39
CA GLY A 520 -3.93 -22.60 -6.57
C GLY A 520 -5.31 -22.05 -6.19
N THR A 521 -5.79 -21.04 -6.92
CA THR A 521 -7.13 -20.46 -6.72
C THR A 521 -8.24 -21.28 -7.40
N ILE A 522 -7.91 -21.97 -8.51
CA ILE A 522 -8.85 -22.82 -9.24
C ILE A 522 -8.82 -24.25 -8.69
N ILE A 523 -7.64 -24.87 -8.67
CA ILE A 523 -7.42 -26.14 -8.00
C ILE A 523 -7.07 -25.83 -6.56
N ASN A 524 -8.02 -26.09 -5.66
CA ASN A 524 -7.96 -25.83 -4.22
C ASN A 524 -6.97 -26.77 -3.48
N LYS A 525 -5.70 -26.81 -3.92
CA LYS A 525 -4.60 -27.65 -3.39
C LYS A 525 -3.31 -26.84 -3.32
N ASP A 526 -2.51 -27.09 -2.29
CA ASP A 526 -1.17 -26.51 -2.17
C ASP A 526 -0.30 -26.97 -3.35
N ILE A 527 0.50 -26.06 -3.89
CA ILE A 527 1.42 -26.37 -4.98
C ILE A 527 2.59 -27.19 -4.42
N VAL A 528 2.73 -28.42 -4.90
CA VAL A 528 3.71 -29.39 -4.40
C VAL A 528 4.58 -29.95 -5.52
N ASP A 529 5.84 -30.22 -5.20
CA ASP A 529 6.62 -31.18 -5.97
C ASP A 529 6.16 -32.59 -5.60
N ILE A 530 5.52 -33.28 -6.53
CA ILE A 530 4.99 -34.64 -6.31
C ILE A 530 6.06 -35.70 -6.04
N THR A 531 7.33 -35.41 -6.34
CA THR A 531 8.43 -36.34 -6.10
C THR A 531 8.89 -36.29 -4.65
N SER A 532 9.07 -35.08 -4.12
CA SER A 532 9.57 -34.86 -2.76
C SER A 532 8.46 -34.64 -1.72
N GLY A 533 7.27 -34.24 -2.15
CA GLY A 533 6.17 -33.80 -1.29
C GLY A 533 6.34 -32.38 -0.74
N ASN A 534 7.36 -31.63 -1.19
CA ASN A 534 7.64 -30.29 -0.70
C ASN A 534 6.67 -29.26 -1.30
N THR A 535 6.13 -28.38 -0.45
CA THR A 535 5.36 -27.20 -0.85
C THR A 535 6.30 -26.03 -1.20
N ILE A 536 5.75 -25.00 -1.83
CA ILE A 536 6.42 -23.70 -1.99
C ILE A 536 6.00 -22.80 -0.83
N SER A 537 6.97 -22.20 -0.13
CA SER A 537 6.68 -21.18 0.88
C SER A 537 6.20 -19.90 0.22
N TRP A 538 5.12 -19.30 0.72
CA TRP A 538 4.65 -17.99 0.27
C TRP A 538 5.67 -16.88 0.53
N SER A 539 6.53 -17.04 1.54
CA SER A 539 7.62 -16.08 1.80
C SER A 539 8.65 -16.00 0.68
N ASN A 540 8.75 -17.06 -0.15
CA ASN A 540 9.70 -17.13 -1.24
C ASN A 540 9.17 -16.44 -2.50
N LEU A 541 7.88 -16.14 -2.56
CA LEU A 541 7.31 -15.23 -3.57
C LEU A 541 7.71 -13.82 -3.16
N ILE A 542 8.65 -13.21 -3.88
CA ILE A 542 9.23 -11.90 -3.54
C ILE A 542 8.70 -10.75 -4.40
N ALA A 543 7.95 -11.08 -5.44
CA ALA A 543 7.09 -10.16 -6.20
C ALA A 543 5.97 -10.93 -6.89
N TYR A 544 4.74 -10.42 -6.84
CA TYR A 544 3.59 -10.95 -7.59
C TYR A 544 2.71 -9.82 -8.09
N TYR A 545 2.70 -9.63 -9.41
CA TYR A 545 1.85 -8.67 -10.11
C TYR A 545 0.85 -9.44 -10.97
N PRO A 546 -0.39 -9.65 -10.49
CA PRO A 546 -1.42 -10.34 -11.26
C PRO A 546 -1.97 -9.50 -12.41
N MET A 547 -1.57 -8.22 -12.53
CA MET A 547 -2.03 -7.27 -13.56
C MET A 547 -3.56 -7.09 -13.68
N SER A 548 -4.34 -7.72 -12.78
CA SER A 548 -5.80 -7.64 -12.67
C SER A 548 -6.25 -6.67 -11.57
N ASP A 549 -5.33 -6.26 -10.68
CA ASP A 549 -5.57 -5.35 -9.55
C ASP A 549 -4.62 -4.15 -9.64
N ILE A 550 -5.09 -3.12 -10.35
CA ILE A 550 -4.42 -1.84 -10.49
C ILE A 550 -5.03 -0.91 -9.42
N VAL A 551 -4.19 -0.44 -8.48
CA VAL A 551 -4.60 0.39 -7.35
C VAL A 551 -4.98 1.80 -7.80
N SER A 552 -4.25 2.33 -8.79
CA SER A 552 -4.50 3.61 -9.46
C SER A 552 -3.90 3.59 -10.86
N TYR A 553 -4.27 4.53 -11.73
CA TYR A 553 -3.73 4.65 -13.11
C TYR A 553 -2.19 4.67 -13.21
N GLN A 554 -1.49 4.83 -12.10
CA GLN A 554 -0.03 4.87 -12.05
C GLN A 554 0.57 3.77 -11.17
N ARG A 555 -0.21 2.90 -10.50
CA ARG A 555 0.34 1.88 -9.57
C ARG A 555 -0.39 0.55 -9.57
N THR A 556 0.38 -0.53 -9.47
CA THR A 556 -0.12 -1.88 -9.18
C THR A 556 0.39 -2.37 -7.83
N GLN A 557 -0.40 -3.23 -7.18
CA GLN A 557 -0.04 -3.85 -5.91
C GLN A 557 0.83 -5.08 -6.14
N ASP A 558 1.85 -5.23 -5.30
CA ASP A 558 2.58 -6.49 -5.13
C ASP A 558 1.81 -7.39 -4.14
N PHE A 559 1.31 -8.52 -4.63
CA PHE A 559 0.56 -9.50 -3.85
C PHE A 559 1.45 -10.41 -2.99
N SER A 560 2.77 -10.24 -3.08
CA SER A 560 3.73 -10.92 -2.23
C SER A 560 3.80 -10.29 -0.82
N LEU A 561 4.58 -10.91 0.08
CA LEU A 561 4.84 -10.30 1.41
C LEU A 561 5.81 -9.11 1.34
N SER A 562 6.43 -8.84 0.19
CA SER A 562 7.36 -7.73 0.02
C SER A 562 6.65 -6.39 -0.13
N ASN A 563 5.36 -6.38 -0.52
CA ASN A 563 4.52 -5.19 -0.69
C ASN A 563 5.23 -4.07 -1.47
N ARG A 564 5.88 -4.45 -2.58
CA ARG A 564 6.64 -3.53 -3.42
C ARG A 564 5.71 -2.59 -4.17
N ILE A 565 5.98 -1.31 -4.05
CA ILE A 565 5.27 -0.27 -4.79
C ILE A 565 5.81 -0.24 -6.20
N THR A 566 4.97 -0.62 -7.16
CA THR A 566 5.35 -0.67 -8.57
C THR A 566 4.59 0.38 -9.35
N LYS A 567 5.32 1.31 -9.96
CA LYS A 567 4.78 2.44 -10.71
C LYS A 567 4.62 2.07 -12.18
N LEU A 568 3.44 2.28 -12.74
CA LEU A 568 3.11 2.23 -14.15
C LEU A 568 3.55 3.54 -14.79
N ARG A 569 4.14 3.48 -15.97
CA ARG A 569 4.61 4.63 -16.73
C ARG A 569 4.05 4.53 -18.13
N ASN A 570 3.39 5.60 -18.56
CA ASN A 570 2.78 5.80 -19.88
C ASN A 570 1.67 4.84 -20.30
N ILE A 571 1.32 3.84 -19.47
CA ILE A 571 0.19 2.95 -19.73
C ILE A 571 -1.10 3.78 -19.90
N THR A 572 -1.62 3.84 -21.13
CA THR A 572 -2.81 4.64 -21.47
C THR A 572 -3.94 3.81 -22.10
N SER A 573 -3.71 2.54 -22.44
CA SER A 573 -4.71 1.60 -22.93
C SER A 573 -4.89 0.39 -22.02
N ILE A 574 -6.08 -0.18 -22.07
CA ILE A 574 -6.55 -1.30 -21.26
C ILE A 574 -7.11 -2.37 -22.21
N GLN A 575 -6.83 -3.65 -21.96
CA GLN A 575 -7.33 -4.79 -22.74
C GLN A 575 -8.15 -5.75 -21.86
N ASP A 576 -8.72 -6.80 -22.47
CA ASP A 576 -9.42 -7.85 -21.74
C ASP A 576 -8.42 -8.89 -21.17
N GLN A 577 -8.65 -9.34 -19.93
CA GLN A 577 -7.86 -10.42 -19.31
C GLN A 577 -8.22 -11.75 -19.98
N THR A 578 -7.36 -12.15 -20.92
CA THR A 578 -7.60 -13.29 -21.81
C THR A 578 -6.56 -14.39 -21.66
N ALA A 579 -5.65 -14.33 -20.70
CA ALA A 579 -4.71 -15.43 -20.43
C ALA A 579 -5.46 -16.69 -19.92
N PRO A 580 -5.06 -17.91 -20.32
CA PRO A 580 -5.80 -19.13 -19.99
C PRO A 580 -5.55 -19.57 -18.53
N MET A 581 -6.38 -19.11 -17.59
CA MET A 581 -6.21 -19.40 -16.16
C MET A 581 -7.54 -19.66 -15.42
N PRO A 582 -8.36 -20.63 -15.84
CA PRO A 582 -8.03 -21.78 -16.69
C PRO A 582 -8.56 -21.67 -18.14
N TYR A 583 -8.37 -22.70 -18.96
CA TYR A 583 -9.12 -22.83 -20.21
C TYR A 583 -10.58 -23.14 -19.91
N GLU A 584 -11.50 -22.30 -20.38
CA GLU A 584 -12.94 -22.42 -20.14
C GLU A 584 -13.73 -22.42 -21.45
N THR A 585 -14.75 -23.28 -21.54
CA THR A 585 -15.67 -23.29 -22.68
C THR A 585 -16.78 -22.25 -22.53
N ILE A 586 -17.22 -21.64 -23.63
CA ILE A 586 -18.33 -20.67 -23.67
C ILE A 586 -19.54 -21.16 -24.49
N ALA A 587 -19.36 -22.15 -25.36
CA ALA A 587 -20.42 -22.64 -26.23
C ALA A 587 -20.31 -24.16 -26.45
N ASP A 588 -21.46 -24.77 -26.72
CA ASP A 588 -21.50 -26.20 -27.06
C ASP A 588 -20.81 -26.45 -28.40
N GLY A 589 -20.03 -27.52 -28.51
CA GLY A 589 -19.31 -27.83 -29.75
C GLY A 589 -18.17 -28.83 -29.64
N SER A 590 -17.35 -28.89 -30.68
CA SER A 590 -16.14 -29.73 -30.69
C SER A 590 -15.00 -29.03 -29.98
N TRP A 591 -14.22 -29.77 -29.19
CA TRP A 591 -12.99 -29.28 -28.56
C TRP A 591 -12.06 -28.56 -29.54
N THR A 592 -11.98 -29.04 -30.79
CA THR A 592 -11.11 -28.46 -31.83
C THR A 592 -11.72 -27.22 -32.51
N THR A 593 -12.80 -26.65 -31.98
CA THR A 593 -13.48 -25.48 -32.55
C THR A 593 -13.18 -24.24 -31.72
N GLN A 594 -12.60 -23.23 -32.34
CA GLN A 594 -12.24 -21.96 -31.71
C GLN A 594 -13.38 -21.34 -30.90
N SER A 595 -14.60 -21.28 -31.47
CA SER A 595 -15.77 -20.67 -30.82
C SER A 595 -16.36 -21.49 -29.66
N THR A 596 -15.85 -22.69 -29.38
CA THR A 596 -16.21 -23.47 -28.18
C THR A 596 -15.53 -22.91 -26.94
N TRP A 597 -14.36 -22.27 -27.10
CA TRP A 597 -13.54 -21.74 -26.02
C TRP A 597 -13.77 -20.26 -25.82
N LEU A 598 -13.71 -19.81 -24.56
CA LEU A 598 -13.97 -18.42 -24.17
C LEU A 598 -13.08 -17.42 -24.92
N HIS A 599 -11.79 -17.74 -25.06
CA HIS A 599 -10.81 -16.95 -25.83
C HIS A 599 -10.04 -17.82 -26.83
N GLY A 600 -10.76 -18.70 -27.56
CA GLY A 600 -10.13 -19.60 -28.52
C GLY A 600 -9.36 -18.89 -29.64
N ASP A 601 -9.58 -17.59 -29.86
CA ASP A 601 -8.83 -16.76 -30.81
C ASP A 601 -7.41 -16.40 -30.38
N VAL A 602 -7.10 -16.51 -29.08
CA VAL A 602 -5.79 -16.19 -28.51
C VAL A 602 -5.24 -17.33 -27.63
N TRP A 603 -5.92 -18.47 -27.63
CA TRP A 603 -5.54 -19.70 -26.92
C TRP A 603 -5.15 -20.78 -27.93
N ASP A 604 -4.40 -21.78 -27.48
CA ASP A 604 -3.91 -22.90 -28.30
C ASP A 604 -4.63 -24.24 -28.04
N ILE A 605 -5.64 -24.25 -27.16
CA ILE A 605 -6.27 -25.47 -26.60
C ILE A 605 -7.06 -26.28 -27.64
N GLU A 606 -7.51 -25.64 -28.72
CA GLU A 606 -8.19 -26.28 -29.84
C GLU A 606 -7.20 -27.02 -30.76
N ASN A 607 -5.91 -26.68 -30.71
CA ASN A 607 -4.85 -27.42 -31.36
C ASN A 607 -4.35 -28.56 -30.48
N THR A 608 -4.99 -29.72 -30.61
CA THR A 608 -4.72 -30.92 -29.79
C THR A 608 -3.27 -31.42 -29.82
N SER A 609 -2.44 -30.94 -30.75
CA SER A 609 -1.02 -31.30 -30.82
C SER A 609 -0.11 -30.47 -29.92
N SER A 610 -0.56 -29.28 -29.47
CA SER A 610 0.16 -28.40 -28.54
C SER A 610 -0.35 -28.52 -27.10
N ASN A 611 -1.55 -29.05 -26.89
CA ASN A 611 -2.16 -29.22 -25.57
C ASN A 611 -1.21 -29.85 -24.55
N LYS A 612 -0.96 -29.14 -23.45
CA LYS A 612 -0.08 -29.59 -22.39
C LYS A 612 -0.78 -30.53 -21.41
N ASP A 613 -0.08 -31.58 -20.99
CA ASP A 613 -0.55 -32.60 -20.04
C ASP A 613 -0.88 -32.02 -18.64
N TRP A 614 -0.43 -30.80 -18.35
CA TRP A 614 -0.69 -30.05 -17.12
C TRP A 614 -1.59 -28.83 -17.33
N SER A 615 -2.39 -28.83 -18.40
CA SER A 615 -3.49 -27.89 -18.56
C SER A 615 -4.52 -28.04 -17.42
N ILE A 616 -5.21 -26.94 -17.13
CA ILE A 616 -6.41 -26.91 -16.29
C ILE A 616 -7.57 -26.54 -17.21
N VAL A 617 -8.56 -27.43 -17.31
CA VAL A 617 -9.69 -27.28 -18.23
C VAL A 617 -11.00 -27.30 -17.45
N LYS A 618 -11.85 -26.30 -17.71
CA LYS A 618 -13.20 -26.20 -17.18
C LYS A 618 -14.23 -26.32 -18.32
N ILE A 619 -15.03 -27.36 -18.24
CA ILE A 619 -16.12 -27.68 -19.16
C ILE A 619 -17.42 -27.10 -18.59
N ALA A 620 -17.76 -25.89 -19.05
CA ALA A 620 -18.97 -25.16 -18.72
C ALA A 620 -20.09 -25.33 -19.78
N ASN A 621 -19.82 -26.10 -20.84
CA ASN A 621 -20.72 -26.35 -21.97
C ASN A 621 -20.72 -27.82 -22.38
N ASP A 622 -21.60 -28.21 -23.30
CA ASP A 622 -21.59 -29.56 -23.86
C ASP A 622 -20.52 -29.68 -24.96
N VAL A 623 -19.43 -30.38 -24.63
CA VAL A 623 -18.23 -30.47 -25.46
C VAL A 623 -18.02 -31.89 -25.95
N THR A 624 -17.69 -32.05 -27.24
CA THR A 624 -17.28 -33.33 -27.82
C THR A 624 -15.79 -33.32 -28.15
N ALA A 625 -15.08 -34.40 -27.84
CA ALA A 625 -13.68 -34.60 -28.18
C ALA A 625 -13.46 -35.97 -28.81
N SER A 626 -12.57 -36.05 -29.80
CA SER A 626 -12.21 -37.29 -30.51
C SER A 626 -10.70 -37.54 -30.51
N HIS A 627 -10.03 -37.06 -29.46
CA HIS A 627 -8.59 -37.21 -29.20
C HIS A 627 -8.35 -37.53 -27.72
N THR A 628 -7.12 -37.96 -27.41
CA THR A 628 -6.69 -38.20 -26.02
C THR A 628 -6.50 -36.88 -25.30
N ILE A 629 -7.06 -36.78 -24.09
CA ILE A 629 -7.00 -35.59 -23.23
C ILE A 629 -6.16 -35.95 -22.01
N LYS A 630 -5.16 -35.14 -21.71
CA LYS A 630 -4.37 -35.25 -20.49
C LYS A 630 -4.32 -33.89 -19.81
N ASN A 631 -4.57 -33.87 -18.51
CA ASN A 631 -4.58 -32.64 -17.72
C ASN A 631 -4.19 -32.91 -16.25
N ILE A 632 -3.79 -31.84 -15.55
CA ILE A 632 -3.73 -31.87 -14.08
C ILE A 632 -5.11 -31.51 -13.49
N GLY A 633 -5.88 -30.67 -14.18
CA GLY A 633 -7.20 -30.21 -13.76
C GLY A 633 -8.26 -30.47 -14.82
N LEU A 634 -9.33 -31.18 -14.46
CA LEU A 634 -10.53 -31.28 -15.26
C LEU A 634 -11.75 -31.01 -14.39
N ILE A 635 -12.47 -29.95 -14.70
CA ILE A 635 -13.69 -29.54 -14.00
C ILE A 635 -14.84 -29.65 -15.00
N ILE A 636 -15.88 -30.41 -14.68
CA ILE A 636 -17.10 -30.52 -15.49
C ILE A 636 -18.27 -29.98 -14.66
N ASP A 637 -18.81 -28.84 -15.09
CA ASP A 637 -19.88 -28.14 -14.37
C ASP A 637 -21.18 -28.94 -14.35
N SER A 638 -22.06 -28.61 -13.38
CA SER A 638 -23.38 -29.23 -13.26
C SER A 638 -24.17 -29.11 -14.56
N ASP A 639 -24.88 -30.18 -14.92
CA ASP A 639 -25.70 -30.26 -16.14
C ASP A 639 -24.94 -30.12 -17.46
N LYS A 640 -23.59 -30.18 -17.44
CA LYS A 640 -22.72 -30.14 -18.62
C LYS A 640 -22.07 -31.48 -18.89
N SER A 641 -21.61 -31.66 -20.12
CA SER A 641 -20.99 -32.90 -20.54
C SER A 641 -19.71 -32.72 -21.34
N LEU A 642 -18.72 -33.56 -21.02
CA LEU A 642 -17.58 -33.83 -21.91
C LEU A 642 -17.76 -35.22 -22.51
N THR A 643 -18.05 -35.29 -23.81
CA THR A 643 -18.21 -36.54 -24.54
C THR A 643 -16.94 -36.88 -25.30
N VAL A 644 -16.27 -37.97 -24.94
CA VAL A 644 -15.03 -38.43 -25.58
C VAL A 644 -15.32 -39.66 -26.45
N GLN A 645 -15.04 -39.54 -27.74
CA GLN A 645 -15.41 -40.49 -28.76
C GLN A 645 -14.22 -41.34 -29.23
N GLY A 646 -14.49 -42.59 -29.63
CA GLY A 646 -13.50 -43.46 -30.28
C GLY A 646 -12.74 -44.34 -29.29
N ASP A 647 -11.42 -44.35 -29.40
CA ASP A 647 -10.50 -45.10 -28.55
C ASP A 647 -9.48 -44.12 -27.96
N ASN A 648 -9.95 -43.31 -27.00
CA ASN A 648 -9.19 -42.21 -26.45
C ASN A 648 -9.07 -42.27 -24.93
N GLN A 649 -7.91 -41.86 -24.44
CA GLN A 649 -7.66 -41.75 -23.01
C GLN A 649 -8.08 -40.36 -22.51
N VAL A 650 -8.72 -40.31 -21.35
CA VAL A 650 -8.84 -39.11 -20.52
C VAL A 650 -7.97 -39.36 -19.30
N GLU A 651 -6.81 -38.71 -19.20
CA GLU A 651 -5.91 -38.81 -18.06
C GLU A 651 -6.03 -37.56 -17.19
N ASN A 652 -6.32 -37.75 -15.90
CA ASN A 652 -6.22 -36.68 -14.92
C ASN A 652 -5.18 -37.02 -13.87
N SER A 653 -4.24 -36.10 -13.65
CA SER A 653 -3.07 -36.37 -12.82
C SER A 653 -3.06 -35.67 -11.45
N TRP A 654 -4.03 -34.81 -11.14
CA TRP A 654 -4.00 -34.05 -9.88
C TRP A 654 -5.36 -33.66 -9.27
N TYR A 655 -6.33 -33.24 -10.07
CA TYR A 655 -7.66 -32.82 -9.61
C TYR A 655 -8.72 -33.03 -10.68
N LEU A 656 -9.71 -33.87 -10.37
CA LEU A 656 -10.89 -34.12 -11.20
C LEU A 656 -12.14 -33.70 -10.42
N GLU A 657 -12.80 -32.65 -10.88
CA GLU A 657 -14.09 -32.21 -10.34
C GLU A 657 -15.22 -32.58 -11.31
N LEU A 658 -16.02 -33.55 -10.89
CA LEU A 658 -17.09 -34.14 -11.68
C LEU A 658 -18.44 -33.74 -11.08
N ASN A 659 -18.96 -32.58 -11.45
CA ASN A 659 -20.31 -32.14 -11.11
C ASN A 659 -21.32 -32.48 -12.23
N GLY A 660 -20.86 -32.52 -13.48
CA GLY A 660 -21.62 -32.94 -14.65
C GLY A 660 -21.33 -34.37 -15.12
N THR A 661 -21.32 -34.57 -16.43
CA THR A 661 -21.19 -35.89 -17.06
C THR A 661 -19.90 -36.01 -17.88
N LEU A 662 -19.05 -36.99 -17.55
CA LEU A 662 -18.01 -37.46 -18.46
C LEU A 662 -18.56 -38.66 -19.26
N ASP A 663 -18.87 -38.47 -20.55
CA ASP A 663 -19.39 -39.52 -21.41
C ASP A 663 -18.27 -40.14 -22.27
N LEU A 664 -17.90 -41.38 -21.96
CA LEU A 664 -16.86 -42.13 -22.64
C LEU A 664 -17.49 -43.12 -23.62
N GLU A 665 -17.40 -42.79 -24.90
CA GLU A 665 -17.89 -43.62 -26.00
C GLU A 665 -16.80 -44.53 -26.58
N GLY A 666 -17.23 -45.64 -27.19
CA GLY A 666 -16.34 -46.65 -27.74
C GLY A 666 -15.48 -47.31 -26.66
N ASP A 667 -14.19 -47.39 -26.92
CA ASP A 667 -13.18 -47.96 -26.01
C ASP A 667 -12.50 -46.88 -25.14
N SER A 668 -12.99 -45.64 -25.16
CA SER A 668 -12.41 -44.53 -24.39
C SER A 668 -12.45 -44.76 -22.87
N GLN A 669 -11.43 -44.30 -22.14
CA GLN A 669 -11.26 -44.58 -20.70
C GLN A 669 -10.77 -43.37 -19.91
N LEU A 670 -11.30 -43.21 -18.69
CA LEU A 670 -10.73 -42.33 -17.67
C LEU A 670 -9.61 -43.06 -16.91
N ILE A 671 -8.46 -42.42 -16.78
CA ILE A 671 -7.33 -42.84 -15.96
C ILE A 671 -6.98 -41.71 -14.99
N GLN A 672 -7.17 -41.96 -13.70
CA GLN A 672 -6.68 -41.07 -12.64
C GLN A 672 -5.35 -41.59 -12.10
N THR A 673 -4.37 -40.70 -11.94
CA THR A 673 -3.11 -41.06 -11.26
C THR A 673 -3.32 -41.13 -9.74
N VAL A 674 -2.31 -41.62 -9.03
CA VAL A 674 -2.35 -41.71 -7.56
C VAL A 674 -2.40 -40.34 -6.85
N ASN A 675 -2.11 -39.26 -7.55
CA ASN A 675 -2.11 -37.89 -7.02
C ASN A 675 -3.39 -37.13 -7.38
N SER A 676 -4.26 -37.72 -8.19
CA SER A 676 -5.54 -37.15 -8.63
C SER A 676 -6.60 -37.31 -7.55
N ASP A 677 -7.12 -36.19 -7.06
CA ASP A 677 -8.29 -36.20 -6.18
C ASP A 677 -9.57 -36.14 -7.01
N LEU A 678 -10.54 -36.98 -6.65
CA LEU A 678 -11.89 -36.91 -7.21
C LEU A 678 -12.79 -36.09 -6.28
N VAL A 679 -13.29 -34.97 -6.78
CA VAL A 679 -14.36 -34.17 -6.16
C VAL A 679 -15.62 -34.36 -7.01
N THR A 680 -16.76 -34.62 -6.38
CA THR A 680 -17.99 -34.89 -7.14
C THR A 680 -19.24 -34.45 -6.39
N SER A 681 -20.30 -34.13 -7.14
CA SER A 681 -21.61 -33.78 -6.62
C SER A 681 -22.58 -34.99 -6.64
N ALA A 682 -23.85 -34.76 -6.27
CA ALA A 682 -24.89 -35.78 -6.39
C ALA A 682 -25.25 -36.11 -7.85
N ASP A 683 -24.93 -35.21 -8.79
CA ASP A 683 -25.28 -35.31 -10.21
C ASP A 683 -24.08 -35.75 -11.08
N GLY A 684 -22.87 -35.66 -10.51
CA GLY A 684 -21.61 -36.08 -11.10
C GLY A 684 -21.62 -37.55 -11.50
N LYS A 685 -21.36 -37.84 -12.78
CA LYS A 685 -21.35 -39.22 -13.29
C LYS A 685 -20.43 -39.43 -14.47
N ILE A 686 -19.93 -40.66 -14.57
CA ILE A 686 -19.21 -41.15 -15.73
C ILE A 686 -20.11 -42.14 -16.45
N LEU A 687 -20.35 -41.91 -17.74
CA LEU A 687 -20.99 -42.88 -18.61
C LEU A 687 -19.90 -43.64 -19.35
N ARG A 688 -19.83 -44.96 -19.16
CA ARG A 688 -18.94 -45.83 -19.92
C ARG A 688 -19.77 -46.84 -20.68
N ARG A 689 -19.52 -46.98 -21.98
CA ARG A 689 -20.16 -48.04 -22.78
C ARG A 689 -19.54 -49.38 -22.39
N GLN A 690 -20.37 -50.42 -22.28
CA GLN A 690 -19.92 -51.79 -22.07
C GLN A 690 -20.33 -52.58 -23.30
N GLU A 691 -19.41 -52.71 -24.25
CA GLU A 691 -19.65 -53.48 -25.46
C GLU A 691 -19.31 -54.95 -25.23
N GLY A 692 -20.26 -55.82 -25.59
CA GLY A 692 -20.08 -57.27 -25.55
C GLY A 692 -20.78 -57.89 -26.74
N THR A 693 -20.08 -58.76 -27.47
CA THR A 693 -20.70 -59.55 -28.55
C THR A 693 -21.44 -60.73 -27.92
N ALA A 694 -22.76 -60.78 -28.08
CA ALA A 694 -23.55 -61.95 -27.67
C ALA A 694 -23.11 -63.19 -28.47
N SER A 695 -22.34 -64.08 -27.83
CA SER A 695 -21.89 -65.34 -28.41
C SER A 695 -22.46 -66.53 -27.63
N PRO A 696 -23.33 -67.36 -28.23
CA PRO A 696 -23.83 -68.57 -27.57
C PRO A 696 -22.74 -69.65 -27.34
N TYR A 697 -21.52 -69.44 -27.85
CA TYR A 697 -20.39 -70.37 -27.73
C TYR A 697 -19.26 -69.85 -26.82
N TRP A 698 -19.34 -68.62 -26.31
CA TRP A 698 -18.35 -68.08 -25.36
C TRP A 698 -18.85 -68.25 -23.93
N TYR A 699 -18.58 -69.41 -23.33
CA TYR A 699 -18.73 -69.63 -21.90
C TYR A 699 -17.47 -69.10 -21.18
N ASN A 700 -17.64 -68.20 -20.20
CA ASN A 700 -16.63 -67.62 -19.30
C ASN A 700 -15.63 -66.59 -19.86
N TYR A 701 -16.11 -65.36 -20.08
CA TYR A 701 -15.27 -64.17 -19.83
C TYR A 701 -16.06 -63.10 -19.06
N TRP A 702 -16.54 -63.49 -17.88
CA TRP A 702 -16.98 -62.53 -16.86
C TRP A 702 -16.02 -62.69 -15.67
N SER A 703 -14.96 -61.90 -15.63
CA SER A 703 -14.32 -61.57 -14.35
C SER A 703 -15.21 -60.55 -13.62
N SER A 704 -15.35 -60.75 -12.32
CA SER A 704 -16.19 -60.08 -11.31
C SER A 704 -16.74 -58.68 -11.63
N PRO A 705 -18.00 -58.38 -11.24
CA PRO A 705 -18.47 -56.99 -11.21
C PRO A 705 -17.60 -56.22 -10.20
N VAL A 706 -16.99 -55.15 -10.67
CA VAL A 706 -16.46 -54.10 -9.79
C VAL A 706 -17.64 -53.13 -9.62
N GLY A 707 -18.19 -53.09 -8.41
CA GLY A 707 -19.19 -52.10 -8.00
C GLY A 707 -18.55 -50.84 -7.45
#